data_AF-A0A445FYS2-F1
#
_entry.id   AF-A0A445FYS2-F1
#
_cell.length_a   1.000
_cell.length_b   1.000
_cell.length_c   1.000
_cell.angle_alpha   90.00
_cell.angle_beta   90.00
_cell.angle_gamma   90.00
#
_symmetry.space_group_name_H-M   'P 1'
#
loop_
_entity.id
_entity.type
_entity.pdbx_description
1 polymer ?
#
loop_
_entity_poly.entity_id
_entity_poly.type
_entity_poly.pdbx_seq_one_letter_code
_entity_poly.pdbx_strand_id
1 'polypeptide(L)'
;MADSVVAFLLDNLSRLLEDEHKLLSGVEDKVNSLCNELKFIHIFLKNSEGKRSHDTVKEVVSQIRDVAHKAEDVVDTYVANITKHRQRNILSKLFHLREQVMVLHQVNSDIEKIRTRIDEIYKNRDRYGIGEGEFRSEEAAAEAEPLLKRRREVEEEDVVGLVHDSSHVIQELMESESRLKVVSIIGMGGLGKTTLARKIYNNNQVQLWFPCLAWVSVSNDYRPKEFLLSLLKCSMSSTSEFEELSEAELKKKVAEWLKGKKYLVVLDDIWETQVWDEVKGAFPDDQSGSRILITSRNKEVAHYAGTASPYYLPILNEDESWELFTKKIFRGEECPSDLEPLGRSIVKTCGGLPLAIVVLAGLVAKKEKSQREWSRIKDVSWHLTEDKTGVMDILKLSYNNLPGRLKPCFLYFGIYPEDYEISARKLIQYWIAEGFIQPQKTGIADTTELEDVADFYLDELVDRSLVQVAKRRSDGGVKTCRIHDILRDLCLSESKSDKFLEVCTNSNIDTISNTNPRRMSIHWKGDWDVSANTFNKSCTRSIFIFGSDDRMDLIPVLKYFELARVLDCDYSIFGFLPYSVPRDLKRMIHLRYLRIWVKHLPDCVCSLWNLETLDVRYRGTVSSKIWTLKRLRHLYLKGKGKLPLPKANRMENLQTLSLLDQYPQQIIFLLNSGIFPRLRKLGLSCYDLDGESSMLPSLQRLSNLHSLNLKPSYPKYGFELLLDTNAFPSNLTKITLDVDAFPDLQSLMKTLGRLPNLQILKLRFGHVGFHLDIGRGEFPQLQVLHMDRIKVRQWRLEKDAMPRLRHLVINGCSKLSELPEELWSMTALRLVHVSRPSEELANSLKNVEPRNGCKLIISNAPELWTD
;
A
#
# COMPACT_ATOMS: atom_id res chain seq x y z
N MET A 1 8.44 -15.38 -14.24
CA MET A 1 9.37 -14.29 -13.82
C MET A 1 10.84 -14.72 -13.68
N ALA A 2 11.38 -15.57 -14.57
CA ALA A 2 12.76 -16.06 -14.41
C ALA A 2 13.81 -14.94 -14.53
N ASP A 3 13.58 -14.00 -15.44
CA ASP A 3 14.52 -12.92 -15.76
C ASP A 3 14.80 -12.02 -14.57
N SER A 4 13.76 -11.63 -13.83
CA SER A 4 13.89 -10.81 -12.63
C SER A 4 14.61 -11.57 -11.51
N VAL A 5 14.36 -12.87 -11.37
CA VAL A 5 15.03 -13.72 -10.37
C VAL A 5 16.52 -13.86 -10.69
N VAL A 6 16.86 -14.16 -11.95
CA VAL A 6 18.25 -14.28 -12.40
C VAL A 6 18.98 -12.95 -12.32
N ALA A 7 18.36 -11.84 -12.73
CA ALA A 7 18.95 -10.51 -12.64
C ALA A 7 19.25 -10.12 -11.18
N PHE A 8 18.29 -10.34 -10.28
CA PHE A 8 18.47 -10.08 -8.86
C PHE A 8 19.59 -10.95 -8.26
N LEU A 9 19.61 -12.25 -8.56
CA LEU A 9 20.65 -13.16 -8.09
C LEU A 9 22.03 -12.72 -8.59
N LEU A 10 22.14 -12.40 -9.88
CA LEU A 10 23.39 -11.96 -10.49
C LEU A 10 23.92 -10.69 -9.82
N ASP A 11 23.06 -9.69 -9.59
CA ASP A 11 23.45 -8.45 -8.90
C ASP A 11 23.87 -8.72 -7.45
N ASN A 12 23.12 -9.53 -6.72
CA ASN A 12 23.44 -9.86 -5.33
C ASN A 12 24.75 -10.64 -5.21
N LEU A 13 25.00 -11.62 -6.08
CA LEU A 13 26.25 -12.38 -6.09
C LEU A 13 27.44 -11.52 -6.51
N SER A 14 27.27 -10.64 -7.50
CA SER A 14 28.31 -9.70 -7.93
C SER A 14 28.69 -8.77 -6.77
N ARG A 15 27.71 -8.22 -6.06
CA ARG A 15 27.95 -7.38 -4.88
C ARG A 15 28.61 -8.15 -3.74
N LEU A 16 28.24 -9.41 -3.51
CA LEU A 16 28.91 -10.26 -2.51
C LEU A 16 30.38 -10.52 -2.86
N LEU A 17 30.70 -10.67 -4.14
CA LEU A 17 32.08 -10.84 -4.63
C LEU A 17 32.91 -9.54 -4.49
N GLU A 18 32.29 -8.38 -4.76
CA GLU A 18 32.96 -7.06 -4.72
C GLU A 18 33.12 -6.53 -3.29
N ASP A 19 32.03 -6.43 -2.54
CA ASP A 19 31.99 -5.70 -1.26
C ASP A 19 32.25 -6.61 -0.04
N GLU A 20 31.90 -7.89 -0.15
CA GLU A 20 31.83 -8.83 0.97
C GLU A 20 32.61 -10.12 0.70
N HIS A 21 33.69 -10.05 -0.09
CA HIS A 21 34.50 -11.20 -0.52
C HIS A 21 34.84 -12.16 0.62
N LYS A 22 35.09 -11.63 1.83
CA LYS A 22 35.35 -12.41 3.03
C LYS A 22 34.22 -13.41 3.34
N LEU A 23 32.95 -13.06 3.11
CA LEU A 23 31.80 -13.96 3.37
C LEU A 23 31.78 -15.17 2.42
N LEU A 24 32.54 -15.15 1.32
CA LEU A 24 32.62 -16.21 0.32
C LEU A 24 33.86 -17.11 0.48
N SER A 25 34.58 -17.01 1.61
CA SER A 25 35.88 -17.66 1.83
C SER A 25 35.93 -19.18 1.57
N GLY A 26 36.58 -19.59 0.48
CA GLY A 26 36.72 -20.98 0.04
C GLY A 26 35.70 -21.46 -1.00
N VAL A 27 34.81 -20.57 -1.48
CA VAL A 27 33.84 -20.86 -2.57
C VAL A 27 33.83 -19.77 -3.65
N GLU A 28 34.75 -18.80 -3.61
CA GLU A 28 34.74 -17.60 -4.43
C GLU A 28 34.81 -17.91 -5.93
N ASP A 29 35.74 -18.76 -6.34
CA ASP A 29 35.90 -19.17 -7.74
C ASP A 29 34.65 -19.85 -8.29
N LYS A 30 33.97 -20.63 -7.44
CA LYS A 30 32.73 -21.31 -7.82
C LYS A 30 31.56 -20.33 -7.96
N VAL A 31 31.42 -19.40 -7.02
CA VAL A 31 30.41 -18.34 -7.08
C VAL A 31 30.66 -17.42 -8.28
N ASN A 32 31.92 -17.09 -8.59
CA ASN A 32 32.29 -16.29 -9.75
C ASN A 32 31.93 -17.00 -11.07
N SER A 33 32.24 -18.29 -11.18
CA SER A 33 31.84 -19.05 -12.36
C SER A 33 30.31 -19.20 -12.47
N LEU A 34 29.59 -19.38 -11.35
CA LEU A 34 28.13 -19.34 -11.35
C LEU A 34 27.58 -17.99 -11.83
N CYS A 35 28.21 -16.87 -11.46
CA CYS A 35 27.85 -15.55 -12.00
C CYS A 35 28.02 -15.48 -13.52
N ASN A 36 29.07 -16.08 -14.06
CA ASN A 36 29.28 -16.12 -15.50
C ASN A 36 28.18 -16.92 -16.22
N GLU A 37 27.78 -18.07 -15.69
CA GLU A 37 26.64 -18.83 -16.22
C GLU A 37 25.33 -18.03 -16.15
N LEU A 38 25.06 -17.37 -15.02
CA LEU A 38 23.86 -16.55 -14.85
C LEU A 38 23.81 -15.37 -15.83
N LYS A 39 24.96 -14.81 -16.25
CA LYS A 39 25.01 -13.78 -17.30
C LYS A 39 24.49 -14.32 -18.64
N PHE A 40 24.93 -15.51 -19.05
CA PHE A 40 24.46 -16.13 -20.29
C PHE A 40 22.97 -16.50 -20.21
N ILE A 41 22.52 -17.04 -19.06
CA ILE A 41 21.10 -17.31 -18.81
C ILE A 41 20.29 -16.03 -18.89
N HIS A 42 20.76 -14.92 -18.30
CA HIS A 42 20.07 -13.64 -18.34
C HIS A 42 19.90 -13.12 -19.78
N ILE A 43 20.92 -13.25 -20.62
CA ILE A 43 20.87 -12.89 -22.05
C ILE A 43 19.86 -13.78 -22.79
N PHE A 44 19.91 -15.09 -22.56
CA PHE A 44 18.97 -16.05 -23.16
C PHE A 44 17.52 -15.71 -22.81
N LEU A 45 17.25 -15.44 -21.53
CA LEU A 45 15.93 -15.11 -21.03
C LEU A 45 15.37 -13.84 -21.68
N LYS A 46 16.18 -12.80 -21.86
CA LYS A 46 15.81 -11.58 -22.60
C LYS A 46 15.47 -11.87 -24.07
N ASN A 47 16.22 -12.76 -24.72
CA ASN A 47 15.96 -13.13 -26.11
C ASN A 47 14.73 -14.04 -26.26
N SER A 48 14.24 -14.63 -25.18
CA SER A 48 13.11 -15.57 -25.17
C SER A 48 11.74 -14.91 -24.95
N GLU A 49 11.67 -13.62 -24.60
CA GLU A 49 10.46 -12.97 -24.09
C GLU A 49 9.26 -13.07 -25.05
N GLY A 50 9.48 -12.99 -26.36
CA GLY A 50 8.44 -13.05 -27.40
C GLY A 50 7.91 -14.46 -27.72
N LYS A 51 8.49 -15.53 -27.17
CA LYS A 51 8.11 -16.94 -27.44
C LYS A 51 7.65 -17.71 -26.19
N ARG A 52 7.38 -17.02 -25.08
CA ARG A 52 7.01 -17.63 -23.79
C ARG A 52 5.67 -18.40 -23.81
N SER A 53 4.88 -18.28 -24.87
CA SER A 53 3.66 -19.06 -25.10
C SER A 53 3.93 -20.49 -25.57
N HIS A 54 5.13 -20.80 -26.08
CA HIS A 54 5.49 -22.15 -26.49
C HIS A 54 5.81 -23.02 -25.27
N ASP A 55 5.11 -24.15 -25.11
CA ASP A 55 5.19 -24.97 -23.89
C ASP A 55 6.63 -25.40 -23.54
N THR A 56 7.44 -25.75 -24.55
CA THR A 56 8.84 -26.12 -24.35
C THR A 56 9.70 -24.96 -23.82
N VAL A 57 9.45 -23.72 -24.29
CA VAL A 57 10.16 -22.53 -23.81
C VAL A 57 9.72 -22.22 -22.37
N LYS A 58 8.42 -22.32 -22.10
CA LYS A 58 7.85 -22.14 -20.77
C LYS A 58 8.46 -23.12 -19.74
N GLU A 59 8.63 -24.37 -20.13
CA GLU A 59 9.27 -25.39 -19.28
C GLU A 59 10.75 -25.08 -19.01
N VAL A 60 11.53 -24.70 -20.04
CA VAL A 60 12.93 -24.29 -19.87
C VAL A 60 13.06 -23.08 -18.93
N VAL A 61 12.22 -22.06 -19.14
CA VAL A 61 12.18 -20.86 -18.28
C VAL A 61 11.82 -21.21 -16.83
N SER A 62 10.90 -22.16 -16.63
CA SER A 62 10.53 -22.67 -15.30
C SER A 62 11.71 -23.37 -14.61
N GLN A 63 12.44 -24.24 -15.33
CA GLN A 63 13.62 -24.92 -14.80
C GLN A 63 14.75 -23.96 -14.46
N ILE A 64 15.01 -22.97 -15.32
CA ILE A 64 16.01 -21.91 -15.07
C ILE A 64 15.67 -21.15 -13.78
N ARG A 65 14.40 -20.76 -13.60
CA ARG A 65 13.95 -20.10 -12.38
C ARG A 65 14.23 -20.97 -11.15
N ASP A 66 13.86 -22.24 -11.19
CA ASP A 66 14.04 -23.16 -10.05
C ASP A 66 15.52 -23.34 -9.69
N VAL A 67 16.40 -23.41 -10.70
CA VAL A 67 17.86 -23.47 -10.53
C VAL A 67 18.40 -22.18 -9.93
N ALA A 68 18.00 -21.01 -10.43
CA ALA A 68 18.42 -19.72 -9.87
C ALA A 68 18.01 -19.58 -8.40
N HIS A 69 16.78 -19.97 -8.10
CA HIS A 69 16.27 -20.05 -6.74
C HIS A 69 17.07 -20.99 -5.83
N LYS A 70 17.45 -22.17 -6.33
CA LYS A 70 18.28 -23.10 -5.58
C LYS A 70 19.69 -22.55 -5.33
N ALA A 71 20.28 -21.89 -6.33
CA ALA A 71 21.57 -21.22 -6.22
C ALA A 71 21.54 -20.12 -5.15
N GLU A 72 20.50 -19.28 -5.17
CA GLU A 72 20.27 -18.24 -4.17
C GLU A 72 20.21 -18.82 -2.75
N ASP A 73 19.49 -19.93 -2.55
CA ASP A 73 19.38 -20.58 -1.24
C ASP A 73 20.69 -21.16 -0.75
N VAL A 74 21.45 -21.80 -1.64
CA VAL A 74 22.74 -22.41 -1.29
C VAL A 74 23.73 -21.33 -0.85
N VAL A 75 23.84 -20.24 -1.61
CA VAL A 75 24.75 -19.14 -1.28
C VAL A 75 24.31 -18.41 -0.02
N ASP A 76 23.03 -18.06 0.11
CA ASP A 76 22.55 -17.34 1.29
C ASP A 76 22.64 -18.19 2.57
N THR A 77 22.41 -19.50 2.48
CA THR A 77 22.62 -20.43 3.61
C THR A 77 24.10 -20.50 4.00
N TYR A 78 24.99 -20.54 3.01
CA TYR A 78 26.44 -20.51 3.26
C TYR A 78 26.85 -19.21 3.97
N VAL A 79 26.40 -18.06 3.48
CA VAL A 79 26.66 -16.75 4.10
C VAL A 79 26.14 -16.71 5.54
N ALA A 80 24.95 -17.27 5.81
CA ALA A 80 24.40 -17.38 7.16
C ALA A 80 25.30 -18.23 8.07
N ASN A 81 25.79 -19.37 7.59
CA ASN A 81 26.65 -20.27 8.35
C ASN A 81 28.02 -19.64 8.63
N ILE A 82 28.66 -19.00 7.65
CA ILE A 82 29.94 -18.30 7.83
C ILE A 82 29.79 -17.14 8.82
N THR A 83 28.70 -16.39 8.74
CA THR A 83 28.42 -15.29 9.68
C THR A 83 28.25 -15.80 11.11
N LYS A 84 27.47 -16.88 11.31
CA LYS A 84 27.32 -17.57 12.61
C LYS A 84 28.69 -18.02 13.14
N HIS A 85 29.52 -18.62 12.29
CA HIS A 85 30.86 -19.09 12.68
C HIS A 85 31.79 -17.94 13.11
N ARG A 86 31.75 -16.79 12.42
CA ARG A 86 32.56 -15.62 12.76
C ARG A 86 32.23 -15.02 14.12
N GLN A 87 30.96 -15.05 14.51
CA GLN A 87 30.48 -14.54 15.79
C GLN A 87 30.84 -15.45 16.98
N ARG A 88 31.34 -16.68 16.75
CA ARG A 88 31.81 -17.59 17.80
C ARG A 88 33.13 -17.11 18.43
N ASN A 89 33.29 -17.36 19.73
CA ASN A 89 34.55 -17.13 20.45
C ASN A 89 35.65 -18.10 19.98
N ILE A 90 36.93 -17.78 20.21
CA ILE A 90 38.10 -18.50 19.69
C ILE A 90 38.05 -20.01 20.01
N LEU A 91 37.76 -20.37 21.26
CA LEU A 91 37.63 -21.78 21.67
C LEU A 91 36.48 -22.48 20.94
N SER A 92 35.34 -21.82 20.79
CA SER A 92 34.19 -22.37 20.05
C SER A 92 34.51 -22.55 18.56
N LYS A 93 35.28 -21.65 17.94
CA LYS A 93 35.75 -21.81 16.55
C LYS A 93 36.58 -23.07 16.36
N LEU A 94 37.47 -23.40 17.31
CA LEU A 94 38.30 -24.61 17.28
C LEU A 94 37.46 -25.89 17.34
N PHE A 95 36.44 -25.96 18.20
CA PHE A 95 35.57 -27.14 18.32
C PHE A 95 34.62 -27.33 17.11
N HIS A 96 34.41 -26.29 16.30
CA HIS A 96 33.48 -26.32 15.17
C HIS A 96 34.17 -26.28 13.78
N LEU A 97 35.50 -26.41 13.71
CA LEU A 97 36.25 -26.51 12.44
C LEU A 97 35.73 -27.63 11.53
N ARG A 98 35.40 -28.80 12.11
CA ARG A 98 34.84 -29.94 11.36
C ARG A 98 33.48 -29.59 10.73
N GLU A 99 32.62 -28.90 11.48
CA GLU A 99 31.32 -28.43 11.00
C GLU A 99 31.49 -27.43 9.84
N GLN A 100 32.46 -26.51 9.95
CA GLN A 100 32.77 -25.53 8.91
C GLN A 100 33.26 -26.21 7.61
N VAL A 101 34.16 -27.19 7.72
CA VAL A 101 34.66 -27.96 6.56
C VAL A 101 33.53 -28.76 5.91
N MET A 102 32.63 -29.35 6.70
CA MET A 102 31.45 -30.06 6.18
C MET A 102 30.51 -29.12 5.43
N VAL A 103 30.22 -27.92 5.96
CA VAL A 103 29.40 -26.91 5.28
C VAL A 103 30.04 -26.48 3.96
N LEU A 104 31.37 -26.28 3.94
CA LEU A 104 32.10 -25.93 2.72
C LEU A 104 31.99 -27.03 1.65
N HIS A 105 32.22 -28.29 2.02
CA HIS A 105 32.07 -29.42 1.11
C HIS A 105 30.64 -29.57 0.59
N GLN A 106 29.64 -29.38 1.45
CA GLN A 106 28.23 -29.46 1.08
C GLN A 106 27.87 -28.39 0.04
N VAL A 107 28.24 -27.13 0.30
CA VAL A 107 27.98 -26.01 -0.62
C VAL A 107 28.73 -26.20 -1.94
N ASN A 108 29.97 -26.67 -1.87
CA ASN A 108 30.73 -27.03 -3.06
C ASN A 108 30.05 -28.12 -3.89
N SER A 109 29.50 -29.16 -3.25
CA SER A 109 28.74 -30.21 -3.93
C SER A 109 27.45 -29.68 -4.53
N ASP A 110 26.72 -28.84 -3.80
CA ASP A 110 25.44 -28.30 -4.25
C ASP A 110 25.60 -27.31 -5.42
N ILE A 111 26.67 -26.49 -5.44
CA ILE A 111 27.01 -25.64 -6.59
C ILE A 111 27.34 -26.49 -7.84
N GLU A 112 28.08 -27.60 -7.70
CA GLU A 112 28.33 -28.48 -8.86
C GLU A 112 27.04 -29.13 -9.37
N LYS A 113 26.13 -29.57 -8.48
CA LYS A 113 24.83 -30.10 -8.89
C LYS A 113 24.00 -29.07 -9.66
N ILE A 114 24.03 -27.80 -9.22
CA ILE A 114 23.38 -26.69 -9.92
C ILE A 114 23.95 -26.55 -11.33
N ARG A 115 25.28 -26.61 -11.49
CA ARG A 115 25.91 -26.56 -12.82
C ARG A 115 25.53 -27.73 -13.70
N THR A 116 25.60 -28.96 -13.20
CA THR A 116 25.14 -30.15 -13.95
C THR A 116 23.70 -29.98 -14.42
N ARG A 117 22.84 -29.39 -13.57
CA ARG A 117 21.45 -29.12 -13.94
C ARG A 117 21.32 -28.04 -15.03
N ILE A 118 22.15 -26.99 -15.00
CA ILE A 118 22.22 -25.99 -16.07
C ILE A 118 22.64 -26.65 -17.39
N ASP A 119 23.66 -27.51 -17.37
CA ASP A 119 24.12 -28.24 -18.56
C ASP A 119 23.02 -29.16 -19.15
N GLU A 120 22.27 -29.84 -18.29
CA GLU A 120 21.11 -30.65 -18.71
C GLU A 120 20.03 -29.80 -19.38
N ILE A 121 19.74 -28.61 -18.85
CA ILE A 121 18.77 -27.68 -19.42
C ILE A 121 19.20 -27.26 -20.83
N TYR A 122 20.48 -26.89 -21.02
CA TYR A 122 21.01 -26.53 -22.34
C TYR A 122 20.96 -27.71 -23.31
N LYS A 123 21.37 -28.92 -22.90
CA LYS A 123 21.27 -30.12 -23.73
C LYS A 123 19.84 -30.45 -24.15
N ASN A 124 18.89 -30.32 -23.22
CA ASN A 124 17.48 -30.55 -23.51
C ASN A 124 16.94 -29.50 -24.48
N ARG A 125 17.28 -28.22 -24.28
CA ARG A 125 16.93 -27.13 -25.19
C ARG A 125 17.36 -27.45 -26.62
N ASP A 126 18.62 -27.86 -26.81
CA ASP A 126 19.17 -28.19 -28.12
C ASP A 126 18.49 -29.42 -28.72
N ARG A 127 18.28 -30.46 -27.91
CA ARG A 127 17.59 -31.70 -28.31
C ARG A 127 16.15 -31.47 -28.79
N TYR A 128 15.44 -30.52 -28.21
CA TYR A 128 14.06 -30.18 -28.57
C TYR A 128 13.96 -29.01 -29.57
N GLY A 129 15.08 -28.58 -30.16
CA GLY A 129 15.08 -27.68 -31.32
C GLY A 129 14.65 -26.24 -31.04
N ILE A 130 14.96 -25.69 -29.86
CA ILE A 130 14.72 -24.26 -29.55
C ILE A 130 15.83 -23.41 -30.22
N GLY A 131 15.77 -23.31 -31.55
CA GLY A 131 16.73 -22.59 -32.39
C GLY A 131 16.56 -21.06 -32.34
N GLU A 132 17.69 -20.35 -32.47
CA GLU A 132 17.74 -18.91 -32.71
C GLU A 132 17.22 -18.62 -34.12
N GLY A 133 16.02 -18.05 -34.22
CA GLY A 133 15.51 -17.46 -35.47
C GLY A 133 15.51 -15.95 -35.32
N GLU A 134 15.88 -15.21 -36.36
CA GLU A 134 16.07 -13.76 -36.38
C GLU A 134 15.00 -12.99 -35.60
N PHE A 135 15.42 -12.34 -34.52
CA PHE A 135 14.57 -11.54 -33.65
C PHE A 135 14.75 -10.06 -33.98
N ARG A 136 13.66 -9.38 -34.35
CA ARG A 136 13.61 -7.91 -34.28
C ARG A 136 13.40 -7.49 -32.83
N SER A 137 14.42 -6.86 -32.25
CA SER A 137 14.31 -6.12 -31.00
C SER A 137 13.59 -4.78 -31.26
N GLU A 138 12.27 -4.79 -31.23
CA GLU A 138 11.45 -3.62 -30.89
C GLU A 138 10.92 -4.00 -29.49
N GLU A 139 11.56 -3.71 -28.36
CA GLU A 139 11.69 -2.40 -27.72
C GLU A 139 12.61 -2.58 -26.50
N ALA A 140 13.80 -1.95 -26.49
CA ALA A 140 14.60 -1.79 -25.27
C ALA A 140 15.21 -0.38 -25.15
N ALA A 141 14.78 0.56 -26.00
CA ALA A 141 15.32 1.91 -26.06
C ALA A 141 14.18 2.94 -26.20
N ALA A 142 13.29 2.98 -25.22
CA ALA A 142 12.35 4.11 -25.05
C ALA A 142 11.93 4.24 -23.59
N GLU A 143 12.88 4.20 -22.66
CA GLU A 143 12.59 4.49 -21.25
C GLU A 143 13.58 5.52 -20.71
N ALA A 144 13.33 6.77 -21.06
CA ALA A 144 13.72 7.96 -20.30
C ALA A 144 12.95 9.18 -20.85
N GLU A 145 11.63 9.21 -20.69
CA GLU A 145 10.92 10.49 -20.71
C GLU A 145 11.06 11.16 -19.33
N PRO A 146 11.14 12.50 -19.24
CA PRO A 146 11.51 13.18 -18.01
C PRO A 146 10.49 12.93 -16.90
N LEU A 147 11.01 12.60 -15.71
CA LEU A 147 10.34 12.25 -14.45
C LEU A 147 9.38 13.32 -13.86
N LEU A 148 8.94 14.32 -14.62
CA LEU A 148 8.20 15.47 -14.10
C LEU A 148 7.14 16.00 -15.09
N LYS A 149 6.23 15.15 -15.59
CA LYS A 149 4.98 15.64 -16.23
C LYS A 149 3.90 14.57 -16.46
N ARG A 150 3.57 13.76 -15.45
CA ARG A 150 2.40 12.85 -15.57
C ARG A 150 1.71 12.54 -14.24
N ARG A 151 1.47 13.55 -13.41
CA ARG A 151 0.41 13.48 -12.39
C ARG A 151 -0.69 14.44 -12.82
N ARG A 152 -1.51 13.99 -13.77
CA ARG A 152 -2.80 14.64 -14.08
C ARG A 152 -3.85 13.91 -13.25
N GLU A 153 -4.68 14.69 -12.55
CA GLU A 153 -5.78 14.22 -11.74
C GLU A 153 -6.66 13.28 -12.57
N VAL A 154 -6.63 11.99 -12.26
CA VAL A 154 -7.67 11.07 -12.72
C VAL A 154 -8.75 11.16 -11.65
N GLU A 155 -9.80 11.92 -11.94
CA GLU A 155 -11.08 11.78 -11.28
C GLU A 155 -11.62 10.38 -11.63
N GLU A 156 -11.62 9.46 -10.66
CA GLU A 156 -12.29 8.16 -10.79
C GLU A 156 -13.81 8.29 -10.59
N GLU A 157 -14.40 9.47 -10.80
CA GLU A 157 -15.83 9.75 -10.56
C GLU A 157 -16.71 9.58 -11.81
N ASP A 158 -16.14 9.42 -13.01
CA ASP A 158 -16.93 9.23 -14.24
C ASP A 158 -17.37 7.77 -14.42
N VAL A 159 -18.53 7.45 -13.84
CA VAL A 159 -19.19 6.15 -13.94
C VAL A 159 -20.13 6.10 -15.14
N VAL A 160 -19.72 5.42 -16.21
CA VAL A 160 -20.50 5.19 -17.44
C VAL A 160 -21.59 4.13 -17.23
N GLY A 161 -22.74 4.27 -17.89
CA GLY A 161 -23.85 3.29 -17.92
C GLY A 161 -24.73 3.24 -16.67
N LEU A 162 -24.21 3.59 -15.49
CA LEU A 162 -24.95 3.39 -14.22
C LEU A 162 -25.94 4.50 -13.87
N VAL A 163 -26.37 5.37 -14.79
CA VAL A 163 -27.30 6.48 -14.46
C VAL A 163 -28.70 5.93 -14.19
N HIS A 164 -29.26 5.22 -15.17
CA HIS A 164 -30.57 4.60 -15.07
C HIS A 164 -30.65 3.62 -13.88
N ASP A 165 -29.63 2.77 -13.73
CA ASP A 165 -29.58 1.77 -12.67
C ASP A 165 -29.57 2.42 -11.27
N SER A 166 -28.80 3.50 -11.11
CA SER A 166 -28.77 4.24 -9.85
C SER A 166 -30.12 4.88 -9.53
N SER A 167 -30.80 5.45 -10.53
CA SER A 167 -32.12 6.05 -10.36
C SER A 167 -33.16 5.01 -9.94
N HIS A 168 -33.15 3.82 -10.54
CA HIS A 168 -34.08 2.74 -10.19
C HIS A 168 -33.93 2.29 -8.74
N VAL A 169 -32.69 2.00 -8.30
CA VAL A 169 -32.44 1.55 -6.93
C VAL A 169 -32.69 2.69 -5.91
N ILE A 170 -32.37 3.93 -6.25
CA ILE A 170 -32.69 5.10 -5.40
C ILE A 170 -34.20 5.23 -5.21
N GLN A 171 -35.00 5.09 -6.28
CA GLN A 171 -36.45 5.14 -6.20
C GLN A 171 -36.97 4.08 -5.23
N GLU A 172 -36.49 2.84 -5.34
CA GLU A 172 -36.86 1.72 -4.48
C GLU A 172 -36.46 1.94 -3.00
N LEU A 173 -35.30 2.56 -2.76
CA LEU A 173 -34.84 2.92 -1.41
C LEU A 173 -35.67 4.06 -0.79
N MET A 174 -36.16 4.99 -1.61
CA MET A 174 -36.88 6.20 -1.17
C MET A 174 -38.41 6.05 -1.14
N GLU A 175 -38.95 4.86 -1.42
CA GLU A 175 -40.38 4.58 -1.26
C GLU A 175 -40.88 4.88 0.15
N SER A 176 -42.10 5.42 0.25
CA SER A 176 -42.77 5.83 1.49
C SER A 176 -43.32 4.63 2.27
N GLU A 177 -42.42 3.74 2.71
CA GLU A 177 -42.72 2.60 3.58
C GLU A 177 -42.02 2.77 4.93
N SER A 178 -42.77 2.57 6.02
CA SER A 178 -42.28 2.78 7.39
C SER A 178 -41.41 1.63 7.90
N ARG A 179 -41.63 0.39 7.44
CA ARG A 179 -40.84 -0.78 7.88
C ARG A 179 -39.42 -0.76 7.35
N LEU A 180 -38.54 -1.50 8.02
CA LEU A 180 -37.19 -1.80 7.54
C LEU A 180 -37.30 -2.59 6.22
N LYS A 181 -36.68 -2.06 5.15
CA LYS A 181 -36.64 -2.72 3.84
C LYS A 181 -35.21 -3.09 3.47
N VAL A 182 -35.02 -4.32 3.00
CA VAL A 182 -33.74 -4.85 2.51
C VAL A 182 -33.80 -4.92 0.99
N VAL A 183 -33.00 -4.09 0.34
CA VAL A 183 -32.84 -4.02 -1.13
C VAL A 183 -31.52 -4.68 -1.50
N SER A 184 -31.49 -5.42 -2.61
CA SER A 184 -30.30 -6.18 -3.03
C SER A 184 -29.90 -5.89 -4.46
N ILE A 185 -28.60 -5.71 -4.72
CA ILE A 185 -27.99 -5.60 -6.06
C ILE A 185 -27.22 -6.89 -6.36
N ILE A 186 -27.62 -7.60 -7.40
CA ILE A 186 -27.09 -8.92 -7.78
C ILE A 186 -26.42 -8.88 -9.14
N GLY A 187 -25.29 -9.59 -9.26
CA GLY A 187 -24.54 -9.67 -10.51
C GLY A 187 -23.17 -10.32 -10.36
N MET A 188 -22.56 -10.72 -11.46
CA MET A 188 -21.25 -11.38 -11.48
C MET A 188 -20.11 -10.46 -10.97
N GLY A 189 -18.95 -11.06 -10.68
CA GLY A 189 -17.76 -10.29 -10.29
C GLY A 189 -17.29 -9.35 -11.41
N GLY A 190 -16.80 -8.16 -11.05
CA GLY A 190 -16.32 -7.16 -12.03
C GLY A 190 -17.41 -6.36 -12.75
N LEU A 191 -18.69 -6.58 -12.42
CA LEU A 191 -19.84 -5.93 -13.07
C LEU A 191 -20.11 -4.49 -12.58
N GLY A 192 -19.46 -4.08 -11.49
CA GLY A 192 -19.63 -2.73 -10.94
C GLY A 192 -20.71 -2.59 -9.86
N LYS A 193 -21.12 -3.69 -9.19
CA LYS A 193 -22.09 -3.65 -8.07
C LYS A 193 -21.69 -2.67 -6.97
N THR A 194 -20.47 -2.81 -6.46
CA THR A 194 -19.88 -1.89 -5.47
C THR A 194 -19.82 -0.45 -5.99
N THR A 195 -19.53 -0.26 -7.28
CA THR A 195 -19.52 1.06 -7.93
C THR A 195 -20.92 1.68 -7.96
N LEU A 196 -21.96 0.90 -8.31
CA LEU A 196 -23.35 1.32 -8.28
C LEU A 196 -23.80 1.67 -6.86
N ALA A 197 -23.55 0.79 -5.89
CA ALA A 197 -23.87 1.04 -4.49
C ALA A 197 -23.17 2.31 -3.98
N ARG A 198 -21.91 2.57 -4.37
CA ARG A 198 -21.16 3.76 -3.98
C ARG A 198 -21.75 5.02 -4.61
N LYS A 199 -22.16 4.95 -5.88
CA LYS A 199 -22.87 6.04 -6.56
C LYS A 199 -24.19 6.39 -5.86
N ILE A 200 -24.94 5.38 -5.41
CA ILE A 200 -26.18 5.55 -4.64
C ILE A 200 -25.88 6.16 -3.26
N TYR A 201 -24.92 5.60 -2.53
CA TYR A 201 -24.54 6.06 -1.19
C TYR A 201 -24.04 7.52 -1.17
N ASN A 202 -23.35 7.93 -2.24
CA ASN A 202 -22.86 9.30 -2.41
C ASN A 202 -23.87 10.26 -3.05
N ASN A 203 -25.08 9.80 -3.38
CA ASN A 203 -26.09 10.65 -3.99
C ASN A 203 -26.66 11.66 -2.98
N ASN A 204 -26.73 12.94 -3.36
CA ASN A 204 -27.20 14.02 -2.48
C ASN A 204 -28.62 13.79 -1.95
N GLN A 205 -29.54 13.26 -2.77
CA GLN A 205 -30.91 12.98 -2.34
C GLN A 205 -30.94 11.87 -1.29
N VAL A 206 -30.15 10.81 -1.49
CA VAL A 206 -30.00 9.71 -0.53
C VAL A 206 -29.42 10.21 0.79
N GLN A 207 -28.38 11.06 0.74
CA GLN A 207 -27.75 11.63 1.93
C GLN A 207 -28.69 12.56 2.72
N LEU A 208 -29.55 13.29 2.04
CA LEU A 208 -30.58 14.12 2.70
C LEU A 208 -31.71 13.27 3.29
N TRP A 209 -32.07 12.16 2.64
CA TRP A 209 -33.16 11.29 3.06
C TRP A 209 -32.81 10.38 4.24
N PHE A 210 -31.54 9.99 4.37
CA PHE A 210 -31.03 9.13 5.44
C PHE A 210 -30.00 9.88 6.31
N PRO A 211 -30.41 10.47 7.45
CA PRO A 211 -29.50 11.16 8.37
C PRO A 211 -28.39 10.27 8.95
N CYS A 212 -28.59 8.95 8.95
CA CYS A 212 -27.62 7.97 9.43
C CYS A 212 -27.21 7.04 8.28
N LEU A 213 -25.94 7.09 7.90
CA LEU A 213 -25.37 6.31 6.81
C LEU A 213 -24.22 5.45 7.32
N ALA A 214 -24.17 4.19 6.91
CA ALA A 214 -23.06 3.30 7.18
C ALA A 214 -22.73 2.46 5.95
N TRP A 215 -21.45 2.15 5.76
CA TRP A 215 -20.98 1.25 4.72
C TRP A 215 -20.00 0.26 5.33
N VAL A 216 -20.21 -1.03 5.08
CA VAL A 216 -19.28 -2.09 5.47
C VAL A 216 -19.12 -3.09 4.33
N SER A 217 -17.86 -3.44 4.03
CA SER A 217 -17.54 -4.56 3.13
C SER A 217 -17.50 -5.86 3.91
N VAL A 218 -18.09 -6.91 3.35
CA VAL A 218 -18.13 -8.25 3.90
C VAL A 218 -17.10 -9.09 3.14
N SER A 219 -15.95 -9.30 3.77
CA SER A 219 -14.92 -10.20 3.23
C SER A 219 -15.42 -11.65 3.20
N ASN A 220 -14.92 -12.47 2.27
CA ASN A 220 -15.04 -13.94 2.31
C ASN A 220 -14.54 -14.52 3.63
N ASP A 221 -13.56 -13.87 4.27
CA ASP A 221 -13.18 -14.13 5.66
C ASP A 221 -14.08 -13.33 6.61
N TYR A 222 -15.38 -13.64 6.62
CA TYR A 222 -16.34 -12.92 7.44
C TYR A 222 -16.08 -13.15 8.93
N ARG A 223 -15.97 -12.04 9.67
CA ARG A 223 -15.71 -12.01 11.12
C ARG A 223 -16.75 -11.14 11.81
N PRO A 224 -17.69 -11.72 12.57
CA PRO A 224 -18.82 -10.98 13.13
C PRO A 224 -18.39 -9.84 14.04
N LYS A 225 -17.42 -10.07 14.92
CA LYS A 225 -16.86 -9.04 15.80
C LYS A 225 -16.27 -7.85 15.01
N GLU A 226 -15.44 -8.13 14.00
CA GLU A 226 -14.80 -7.07 13.18
C GLU A 226 -15.83 -6.30 12.35
N PHE A 227 -16.80 -7.01 11.79
CA PHE A 227 -17.93 -6.43 11.08
C PHE A 227 -18.71 -5.45 11.97
N LEU A 228 -19.10 -5.87 13.18
CA LEU A 228 -19.84 -5.01 14.11
C LEU A 228 -19.01 -3.81 14.58
N LEU A 229 -17.71 -4.01 14.84
CA LEU A 229 -16.79 -2.91 15.14
C LEU A 229 -16.67 -1.93 13.98
N SER A 230 -16.68 -2.41 12.73
CA SER A 230 -16.63 -1.54 11.55
C SER A 230 -17.90 -0.69 11.38
N LEU A 231 -19.08 -1.22 11.74
CA LEU A 231 -20.31 -0.44 11.82
C LEU A 231 -20.21 0.64 12.91
N LEU A 232 -19.73 0.29 14.11
CA LEU A 232 -19.57 1.25 15.21
C LEU A 232 -18.53 2.35 14.90
N LYS A 233 -17.49 2.04 14.11
CA LYS A 233 -16.52 3.04 13.59
C LYS A 233 -17.19 4.10 12.71
N CYS A 234 -18.31 3.79 12.06
CA CYS A 234 -19.07 4.79 11.30
C CYS A 234 -19.73 5.84 12.21
N SER A 235 -20.00 5.49 13.47
CA SER A 235 -20.63 6.35 14.48
C SER A 235 -19.63 7.20 15.27
N MET A 236 -18.52 6.59 15.74
CA MET A 236 -17.64 7.18 16.75
C MET A 236 -16.17 7.27 16.32
N SER A 237 -15.43 8.25 16.87
CA SER A 237 -14.02 8.48 16.53
C SER A 237 -13.03 7.52 17.21
N SER A 238 -13.45 6.74 18.22
CA SER A 238 -12.61 5.75 18.90
C SER A 238 -13.39 4.46 19.15
N THR A 239 -12.74 3.30 18.97
CA THR A 239 -13.30 1.97 19.27
C THR A 239 -12.61 1.24 20.41
N SER A 240 -11.61 1.86 21.04
CA SER A 240 -10.81 1.22 22.09
C SER A 240 -11.63 0.71 23.27
N GLU A 241 -12.79 1.33 23.55
CA GLU A 241 -13.71 0.92 24.62
C GLU A 241 -14.60 -0.27 24.24
N PHE A 242 -14.70 -0.62 22.95
CA PHE A 242 -15.56 -1.68 22.44
C PHE A 242 -14.78 -2.96 22.10
N GLU A 243 -13.45 -2.91 22.10
CA GLU A 243 -12.58 -4.02 21.70
C GLU A 243 -12.68 -5.22 22.65
N GLU A 244 -12.98 -4.98 23.94
CA GLU A 244 -13.15 -6.03 24.95
C GLU A 244 -14.57 -6.63 24.98
N LEU A 245 -15.53 -6.05 24.25
CA LEU A 245 -16.92 -6.52 24.25
C LEU A 245 -17.09 -7.83 23.47
N SER A 246 -18.04 -8.64 23.93
CA SER A 246 -18.53 -9.81 23.22
C SER A 246 -19.34 -9.43 21.98
N GLU A 247 -19.51 -10.36 21.04
CA GLU A 247 -20.29 -10.11 19.83
C GLU A 247 -21.75 -9.73 20.12
N ALA A 248 -22.37 -10.34 21.14
CA ALA A 248 -23.73 -10.01 21.54
C ALA A 248 -23.85 -8.57 22.07
N GLU A 249 -22.87 -8.13 22.86
CA GLU A 249 -22.81 -6.74 23.35
C GLU A 249 -22.56 -5.75 22.21
N LEU A 250 -21.72 -6.11 21.24
CA LEU A 250 -21.49 -5.29 20.05
C LEU A 250 -22.75 -5.16 19.19
N LYS A 251 -23.52 -6.24 18.98
CA LYS A 251 -24.82 -6.17 18.29
C LYS A 251 -25.76 -5.21 19.01
N LYS A 252 -25.82 -5.29 20.34
CA LYS A 252 -26.64 -4.39 21.16
C LYS A 252 -26.19 -2.93 21.01
N LYS A 253 -24.88 -2.66 20.97
CA LYS A 253 -24.34 -1.31 20.75
C LYS A 253 -24.67 -0.75 19.37
N VAL A 254 -24.61 -1.57 18.32
CA VAL A 254 -25.03 -1.18 16.98
C VAL A 254 -26.53 -0.87 16.97
N ALA A 255 -27.35 -1.71 17.58
CA ALA A 255 -28.78 -1.48 17.68
C ALA A 255 -29.11 -0.20 18.47
N GLU A 256 -28.46 0.04 19.61
CA GLU A 256 -28.57 1.27 20.40
C GLU A 256 -28.21 2.51 19.58
N TRP A 257 -27.18 2.43 18.73
CA TRP A 257 -26.78 3.53 17.86
C TRP A 257 -27.82 3.83 16.77
N LEU A 258 -28.42 2.80 16.18
CA LEU A 258 -29.40 2.94 15.09
C LEU A 258 -30.82 3.24 15.59
N LYS A 259 -31.12 2.95 16.86
CA LYS A 259 -32.45 3.07 17.44
C LYS A 259 -33.04 4.48 17.28
N GLY A 260 -34.29 4.52 16.84
CA GLY A 260 -35.08 5.75 16.63
C GLY A 260 -34.61 6.62 15.46
N LYS A 261 -33.63 6.16 14.67
CA LYS A 261 -33.10 6.89 13.51
C LYS A 261 -33.63 6.29 12.21
N LYS A 262 -33.69 7.12 11.18
CA LYS A 262 -33.83 6.69 9.79
C LYS A 262 -32.43 6.47 9.22
N TYR A 263 -32.09 5.23 8.89
CA TYR A 263 -30.75 4.86 8.45
C TYR A 263 -30.72 4.15 7.11
N LEU A 264 -29.59 4.26 6.41
CA LEU A 264 -29.20 3.40 5.30
C LEU A 264 -27.86 2.73 5.63
N VAL A 265 -27.86 1.40 5.72
CA VAL A 265 -26.66 0.59 5.91
C VAL A 265 -26.37 -0.19 4.62
N VAL A 266 -25.19 0.01 4.04
CA VAL A 266 -24.71 -0.75 2.88
C VAL A 266 -23.86 -1.92 3.36
N LEU A 267 -24.24 -3.13 2.99
CA LEU A 267 -23.52 -4.37 3.22
C LEU A 267 -22.99 -4.89 1.87
N ASP A 268 -21.72 -4.62 1.60
CA ASP A 268 -21.10 -4.89 0.30
C ASP A 268 -20.50 -6.32 0.26
N ASP A 269 -20.75 -7.04 -0.82
CA ASP A 269 -20.30 -8.40 -1.16
C ASP A 269 -20.64 -9.49 -0.13
N ILE A 270 -21.94 -9.67 0.20
CA ILE A 270 -22.36 -10.81 1.03
C ILE A 270 -22.32 -12.12 0.21
N TRP A 271 -21.58 -13.12 0.69
CA TRP A 271 -21.35 -14.38 -0.02
C TRP A 271 -22.38 -15.48 0.29
N GLU A 272 -22.82 -15.56 1.54
CA GLU A 272 -23.66 -16.65 2.06
C GLU A 272 -24.80 -16.14 2.95
N THR A 273 -25.89 -16.91 3.04
CA THR A 273 -27.08 -16.52 3.81
C THR A 273 -26.83 -16.54 5.32
N GLN A 274 -25.91 -17.38 5.79
CA GLN A 274 -25.53 -17.45 7.20
C GLN A 274 -24.98 -16.11 7.72
N VAL A 275 -24.21 -15.39 6.89
CA VAL A 275 -23.67 -14.08 7.26
C VAL A 275 -24.79 -13.11 7.61
N TRP A 276 -25.88 -13.12 6.85
CA TRP A 276 -27.06 -12.30 7.13
C TRP A 276 -27.73 -12.68 8.44
N ASP A 277 -27.90 -13.98 8.72
CA ASP A 277 -28.50 -14.47 9.96
C ASP A 277 -27.74 -14.00 11.21
N GLU A 278 -26.42 -13.91 11.10
CA GLU A 278 -25.58 -13.46 12.20
C GLU A 278 -25.70 -11.95 12.43
N VAL A 279 -25.86 -11.13 11.40
CA VAL A 279 -25.87 -9.66 11.54
C VAL A 279 -27.25 -9.04 11.69
N LYS A 280 -28.31 -9.68 11.18
CA LYS A 280 -29.65 -9.09 11.10
C LYS A 280 -30.19 -8.57 12.43
N GLY A 281 -29.82 -9.25 13.54
CA GLY A 281 -30.21 -8.85 14.89
C GLY A 281 -29.61 -7.52 15.39
N ALA A 282 -28.65 -6.94 14.66
CA ALA A 282 -28.07 -5.64 14.97
C ALA A 282 -28.89 -4.46 14.41
N PHE A 283 -29.85 -4.71 13.51
CA PHE A 283 -30.59 -3.67 12.79
C PHE A 283 -32.03 -3.55 13.30
N PRO A 284 -32.36 -2.50 14.09
CA PRO A 284 -33.71 -2.33 14.63
C PRO A 284 -34.70 -1.86 13.55
N ASP A 285 -35.90 -2.43 13.54
CA ASP A 285 -37.05 -1.92 12.78
C ASP A 285 -37.97 -1.11 13.71
N ASP A 286 -37.64 0.18 13.86
CA ASP A 286 -38.43 1.12 14.67
C ASP A 286 -39.52 1.82 13.84
N GLN A 287 -39.90 1.27 12.69
CA GLN A 287 -40.84 1.86 11.74
C GLN A 287 -40.45 3.27 11.25
N SER A 288 -39.14 3.56 11.22
CA SER A 288 -38.57 4.86 10.83
C SER A 288 -38.31 5.01 9.33
N GLY A 289 -38.65 3.99 8.52
CA GLY A 289 -38.36 3.94 7.09
C GLY A 289 -36.89 3.67 6.77
N SER A 290 -36.21 2.89 7.61
CA SER A 290 -34.80 2.52 7.44
C SER A 290 -34.60 1.50 6.31
N ARG A 291 -33.38 1.48 5.75
CA ARG A 291 -33.01 0.64 4.61
C ARG A 291 -31.69 -0.09 4.85
N ILE A 292 -31.59 -1.30 4.31
CA ILE A 292 -30.34 -2.04 4.16
C ILE A 292 -30.15 -2.31 2.67
N LEU A 293 -28.98 -1.94 2.13
CA LEU A 293 -28.61 -2.22 0.75
C LEU A 293 -27.55 -3.31 0.75
N ILE A 294 -27.87 -4.47 0.19
CA ILE A 294 -26.93 -5.60 0.05
C ILE A 294 -26.40 -5.62 -1.37
N THR A 295 -25.10 -5.85 -1.55
CA THR A 295 -24.57 -6.31 -2.85
C THR A 295 -24.12 -7.77 -2.71
N SER A 296 -24.39 -8.59 -3.72
CA SER A 296 -23.99 -10.01 -3.70
C SER A 296 -23.81 -10.58 -5.11
N ARG A 297 -22.98 -11.62 -5.22
CA ARG A 297 -22.90 -12.49 -6.41
C ARG A 297 -23.92 -13.62 -6.36
N ASN A 298 -24.41 -13.94 -5.17
CA ASN A 298 -25.29 -15.06 -4.90
C ASN A 298 -26.75 -14.58 -4.84
N LYS A 299 -27.54 -14.97 -5.85
CA LYS A 299 -28.97 -14.63 -5.89
C LYS A 299 -29.74 -15.16 -4.68
N GLU A 300 -29.32 -16.27 -4.06
CA GLU A 300 -30.01 -16.86 -2.91
C GLU A 300 -29.94 -15.93 -1.69
N VAL A 301 -28.83 -15.22 -1.50
CA VAL A 301 -28.68 -14.19 -0.45
C VAL A 301 -29.75 -13.11 -0.61
N ALA A 302 -29.99 -12.67 -1.85
CA ALA A 302 -30.98 -11.65 -2.18
C ALA A 302 -32.42 -12.09 -1.84
N HIS A 303 -32.79 -13.32 -2.18
CA HIS A 303 -34.13 -13.85 -1.90
C HIS A 303 -34.33 -14.18 -0.43
N TYR A 304 -33.26 -14.58 0.27
CA TYR A 304 -33.30 -14.92 1.68
C TYR A 304 -33.34 -13.70 2.60
N ALA A 305 -32.50 -12.70 2.32
CA ALA A 305 -32.39 -11.49 3.14
C ALA A 305 -33.35 -10.38 2.70
N GLY A 306 -33.69 -10.34 1.41
CA GLY A 306 -34.44 -9.26 0.78
C GLY A 306 -35.90 -9.24 1.22
N THR A 307 -36.41 -8.04 1.46
CA THR A 307 -37.86 -7.78 1.60
C THR A 307 -38.42 -7.14 0.32
N ALA A 308 -37.58 -7.01 -0.71
CA ALA A 308 -37.87 -6.39 -1.99
C ALA A 308 -37.30 -7.23 -3.14
N SER A 309 -37.77 -7.00 -4.36
CA SER A 309 -37.28 -7.74 -5.52
C SER A 309 -35.80 -7.42 -5.78
N PRO A 310 -34.93 -8.42 -5.93
CA PRO A 310 -33.52 -8.17 -6.22
C PRO A 310 -33.33 -7.41 -7.53
N TYR A 311 -32.49 -6.38 -7.51
CA TYR A 311 -32.06 -5.66 -8.70
C TYR A 311 -30.90 -6.40 -9.36
N TYR A 312 -31.14 -6.97 -10.54
CA TYR A 312 -30.11 -7.62 -11.33
C TYR A 312 -29.40 -6.59 -12.20
N LEU A 313 -28.14 -6.30 -11.87
CA LEU A 313 -27.33 -5.34 -12.62
C LEU A 313 -27.04 -5.89 -14.02
N PRO A 314 -27.43 -5.20 -15.11
CA PRO A 314 -27.10 -5.64 -16.47
C PRO A 314 -25.61 -5.47 -16.80
N ILE A 315 -25.15 -6.18 -17.83
CA ILE A 315 -23.87 -5.89 -18.50
C ILE A 315 -24.00 -4.60 -19.33
N LEU A 316 -22.87 -3.94 -19.59
CA LEU A 316 -22.86 -2.74 -20.44
C LEU A 316 -23.20 -3.13 -21.88
N ASN A 317 -23.98 -2.28 -22.54
CA ASN A 317 -24.22 -2.41 -23.97
C ASN A 317 -22.98 -1.99 -24.79
N GLU A 318 -23.01 -2.18 -26.11
CA GLU A 318 -21.84 -1.92 -26.98
C GLU A 318 -21.38 -0.45 -26.94
N ASP A 319 -22.31 0.51 -26.85
CA ASP A 319 -22.00 1.93 -26.83
C ASP A 319 -21.47 2.38 -25.47
N GLU A 320 -22.07 1.93 -24.37
CA GLU A 320 -21.56 2.16 -23.02
C GLU A 320 -20.17 1.55 -22.82
N SER A 321 -19.95 0.35 -23.38
CA SER A 321 -18.64 -0.31 -23.34
C SER A 321 -17.59 0.49 -24.11
N TRP A 322 -17.95 1.00 -25.29
CA TRP A 322 -17.09 1.85 -26.09
C TRP A 322 -16.78 3.20 -25.42
N GLU A 323 -17.79 3.83 -24.82
CA GLU A 323 -17.63 5.07 -24.06
C GLU A 323 -16.68 4.86 -22.86
N LEU A 324 -16.85 3.78 -22.09
CA LEU A 324 -15.97 3.45 -20.98
C LEU A 324 -14.52 3.22 -21.45
N PHE A 325 -14.34 2.48 -22.55
CA PHE A 325 -13.03 2.18 -23.11
C PHE A 325 -12.29 3.43 -23.60
N THR A 326 -12.97 4.27 -24.38
CA THR A 326 -12.40 5.50 -24.95
C THR A 326 -12.09 6.53 -23.87
N LYS A 327 -12.96 6.71 -22.87
CA LYS A 327 -12.70 7.58 -21.72
C LYS A 327 -11.40 7.18 -21.00
N LYS A 328 -11.11 5.89 -20.88
CA LYS A 328 -9.87 5.40 -20.24
C LYS A 328 -8.63 5.61 -21.09
N ILE A 329 -8.70 5.42 -22.41
CA ILE A 329 -7.54 5.55 -23.32
C ILE A 329 -7.22 7.01 -23.64
N PHE A 330 -8.24 7.79 -23.97
CA PHE A 330 -8.10 9.14 -24.52
C PHE A 330 -8.34 10.23 -23.47
N ARG A 331 -8.86 9.90 -22.29
CA ARG A 331 -9.02 10.82 -21.15
C ARG A 331 -9.76 12.12 -21.52
N GLY A 332 -10.80 11.99 -22.36
CA GLY A 332 -11.63 13.10 -22.84
C GLY A 332 -11.25 13.64 -24.23
N GLU A 333 -10.14 13.19 -24.81
CA GLU A 333 -9.82 13.44 -26.23
C GLU A 333 -10.63 12.50 -27.15
N GLU A 334 -10.85 12.90 -28.40
CA GLU A 334 -11.55 12.07 -29.39
C GLU A 334 -10.66 10.93 -29.90
N CYS A 335 -11.27 9.77 -30.16
CA CYS A 335 -10.60 8.65 -30.79
C CYS A 335 -10.38 8.96 -32.29
N PRO A 336 -9.17 8.74 -32.84
CA PRO A 336 -8.95 8.81 -34.28
C PRO A 336 -9.94 7.90 -35.04
N SER A 337 -10.58 8.45 -36.08
CA SER A 337 -11.66 7.77 -36.81
C SER A 337 -11.21 6.47 -37.50
N ASP A 338 -9.93 6.37 -37.85
CA ASP A 338 -9.30 5.19 -38.46
C ASP A 338 -9.07 4.04 -37.45
N LEU A 339 -9.05 4.35 -36.15
CA LEU A 339 -8.89 3.37 -35.08
C LEU A 339 -10.22 2.92 -34.45
N GLU A 340 -11.28 3.72 -34.58
CA GLU A 340 -12.59 3.43 -33.97
C GLU A 340 -13.15 2.04 -34.34
N PRO A 341 -13.22 1.63 -35.62
CA PRO A 341 -13.77 0.32 -35.97
C PRO A 341 -12.99 -0.85 -35.33
N LEU A 342 -11.67 -0.71 -35.29
CA LEU A 342 -10.78 -1.69 -34.67
C LEU A 342 -10.93 -1.69 -33.14
N GLY A 343 -11.01 -0.52 -32.53
CA GLY A 343 -11.25 -0.34 -31.10
C GLY A 343 -12.57 -0.98 -30.65
N ARG A 344 -13.68 -0.71 -31.35
CA ARG A 344 -14.98 -1.33 -31.06
C ARG A 344 -14.91 -2.85 -31.17
N SER A 345 -14.18 -3.36 -32.17
CA SER A 345 -13.96 -4.80 -32.31
C SER A 345 -13.14 -5.41 -31.16
N ILE A 346 -12.19 -4.67 -30.59
CA ILE A 346 -11.41 -5.10 -29.42
C ILE A 346 -12.30 -5.11 -28.18
N VAL A 347 -13.04 -4.04 -27.92
CA VAL A 347 -13.93 -3.92 -26.74
C VAL A 347 -15.00 -5.00 -26.73
N LYS A 348 -15.47 -5.42 -27.91
CA LYS A 348 -16.47 -6.49 -28.05
C LYS A 348 -16.01 -7.81 -27.42
N THR A 349 -14.71 -8.09 -27.36
CA THR A 349 -14.21 -9.33 -26.71
C THR A 349 -14.41 -9.32 -25.19
N CYS A 350 -14.62 -8.14 -24.57
CA CYS A 350 -14.89 -8.01 -23.14
C CYS A 350 -16.32 -8.41 -22.74
N GLY A 351 -17.23 -8.63 -23.70
CA GLY A 351 -18.60 -9.06 -23.43
C GLY A 351 -19.40 -8.11 -22.52
N GLY A 352 -19.10 -6.80 -22.57
CA GLY A 352 -19.80 -5.79 -21.77
C GLY A 352 -19.42 -5.74 -20.29
N LEU A 353 -18.40 -6.48 -19.83
CA LEU A 353 -17.97 -6.46 -18.42
C LEU A 353 -17.04 -5.26 -18.12
N PRO A 354 -17.43 -4.32 -17.23
CA PRO A 354 -16.64 -3.13 -16.93
C PRO A 354 -15.19 -3.40 -16.53
N LEU A 355 -14.93 -4.39 -15.66
CA LEU A 355 -13.56 -4.71 -15.23
C LEU A 355 -12.66 -5.13 -16.40
N ALA A 356 -13.17 -6.00 -17.28
CA ALA A 356 -12.42 -6.46 -18.45
C ALA A 356 -12.12 -5.29 -19.40
N ILE A 357 -13.11 -4.40 -19.61
CA ILE A 357 -12.97 -3.21 -20.45
C ILE A 357 -11.90 -2.26 -19.91
N VAL A 358 -11.92 -1.92 -18.61
CA VAL A 358 -10.95 -0.96 -18.05
C VAL A 358 -9.52 -1.53 -18.01
N VAL A 359 -9.36 -2.83 -17.76
CA VAL A 359 -8.05 -3.49 -17.77
C VAL A 359 -7.49 -3.57 -19.19
N LEU A 360 -8.32 -3.92 -20.18
CA LEU A 360 -7.92 -3.92 -21.58
C LEU A 360 -7.60 -2.51 -22.08
N ALA A 361 -8.42 -1.51 -21.72
CA ALA A 361 -8.15 -0.10 -22.00
C ALA A 361 -6.83 0.36 -21.39
N GLY A 362 -6.53 -0.05 -20.15
CA GLY A 362 -5.27 0.25 -19.47
C GLY A 362 -4.05 -0.35 -20.19
N LEU A 363 -4.18 -1.54 -20.77
CA LEU A 363 -3.16 -2.13 -21.65
C LEU A 363 -2.98 -1.31 -22.93
N VAL A 364 -4.08 -1.07 -23.66
CA VAL A 364 -4.08 -0.37 -24.95
C VAL A 364 -3.55 1.06 -24.80
N ALA A 365 -3.86 1.75 -23.70
CA ALA A 365 -3.39 3.10 -23.40
C ALA A 365 -1.85 3.21 -23.26
N LYS A 366 -1.15 2.10 -23.01
CA LYS A 366 0.31 2.04 -22.92
C LYS A 366 0.98 1.61 -24.23
N LYS A 367 0.19 1.35 -25.26
CA LYS A 367 0.67 0.94 -26.58
C LYS A 367 0.59 2.09 -27.57
N GLU A 368 1.34 1.97 -28.66
CA GLU A 368 1.22 2.90 -29.77
C GLU A 368 -0.23 2.91 -30.28
N LYS A 369 -0.80 4.10 -30.49
CA LYS A 369 -2.14 4.28 -31.05
C LYS A 369 -2.05 4.13 -32.58
N SER A 370 -1.78 2.90 -33.04
CA SER A 370 -1.63 2.56 -34.45
C SER A 370 -2.44 1.31 -34.82
N GLN A 371 -2.88 1.22 -36.08
CA GLN A 371 -3.63 0.05 -36.55
C GLN A 371 -2.86 -1.26 -36.39
N ARG A 372 -1.54 -1.23 -36.61
CA ARG A 372 -0.67 -2.40 -36.48
C ARG A 372 -0.72 -2.97 -35.07
N GLU A 373 -0.53 -2.13 -34.05
CA GLU A 373 -0.46 -2.62 -32.67
C GLU A 373 -1.83 -3.02 -32.14
N TRP A 374 -2.89 -2.27 -32.48
CA TRP A 374 -4.25 -2.63 -32.09
C TRP A 374 -4.73 -3.92 -32.75
N SER A 375 -4.33 -4.20 -33.99
CA SER A 375 -4.65 -5.46 -34.66
C SER A 375 -3.98 -6.64 -33.95
N ARG A 376 -2.73 -6.48 -33.51
CA ARG A 376 -2.03 -7.54 -32.73
C ARG A 376 -2.74 -7.83 -31.40
N ILE A 377 -3.21 -6.79 -30.70
CA ILE A 377 -3.97 -6.95 -29.47
C ILE A 377 -5.27 -7.70 -29.74
N LYS A 378 -5.99 -7.31 -30.81
CA LYS A 378 -7.22 -7.98 -31.23
C LYS A 378 -6.99 -9.46 -31.50
N ASP A 379 -5.97 -9.79 -32.30
CA ASP A 379 -5.66 -11.17 -32.66
C ASP A 379 -5.40 -12.00 -31.40
N VAL A 380 -4.55 -11.53 -30.49
CA VAL A 380 -4.26 -12.27 -29.24
C VAL A 380 -5.52 -12.38 -28.36
N SER A 381 -6.33 -11.33 -28.26
CA SER A 381 -7.54 -11.35 -27.43
C SER A 381 -8.58 -12.36 -27.94
N TRP A 382 -8.72 -12.52 -29.26
CA TRP A 382 -9.68 -13.44 -29.87
C TRP A 382 -9.37 -14.90 -29.49
N HIS A 383 -8.10 -15.31 -29.66
CA HIS A 383 -7.65 -16.69 -29.41
C HIS A 383 -7.83 -17.12 -27.95
N LEU A 384 -7.91 -16.17 -27.01
CA LEU A 384 -8.06 -16.48 -25.60
C LEU A 384 -9.54 -16.62 -25.16
N THR A 385 -10.51 -16.21 -26.00
CA THR A 385 -11.94 -16.16 -25.60
C THR A 385 -12.80 -17.31 -26.10
N GLU A 386 -12.25 -18.24 -26.90
CA GLU A 386 -12.98 -19.40 -27.43
C GLU A 386 -13.41 -20.40 -26.32
N ASP A 387 -12.74 -20.39 -25.16
CA ASP A 387 -12.90 -21.37 -24.07
C ASP A 387 -13.72 -20.84 -22.87
N LYS A 388 -14.82 -20.10 -23.07
CA LYS A 388 -15.83 -19.73 -22.03
C LYS A 388 -15.33 -19.04 -20.73
N THR A 389 -14.03 -18.77 -20.54
CA THR A 389 -13.41 -18.10 -19.38
C THR A 389 -13.01 -16.65 -19.64
N GLY A 390 -13.57 -16.03 -20.69
CA GLY A 390 -13.03 -14.85 -21.38
C GLY A 390 -12.62 -13.62 -20.54
N VAL A 391 -13.13 -13.46 -19.31
CA VAL A 391 -12.69 -12.38 -18.40
C VAL A 391 -11.27 -12.63 -17.88
N MET A 392 -11.00 -13.82 -17.35
CA MET A 392 -9.67 -14.15 -16.80
C MET A 392 -8.59 -14.09 -17.88
N ASP A 393 -8.96 -14.46 -19.09
CA ASP A 393 -8.12 -14.41 -20.27
C ASP A 393 -7.69 -12.98 -20.64
N ILE A 394 -8.61 -12.02 -20.58
CA ILE A 394 -8.31 -10.59 -20.79
C ILE A 394 -7.42 -10.04 -19.67
N LEU A 395 -7.71 -10.40 -18.41
CA LEU A 395 -6.88 -9.98 -17.28
C LEU A 395 -5.45 -10.55 -17.40
N LYS A 396 -5.35 -11.83 -17.77
CA LYS A 396 -4.08 -12.51 -18.02
C LYS A 396 -3.33 -11.93 -19.22
N LEU A 397 -4.03 -11.49 -20.26
CA LEU A 397 -3.43 -10.75 -21.37
C LEU A 397 -2.73 -9.47 -20.88
N SER A 398 -3.38 -8.69 -20.01
CA SER A 398 -2.79 -7.49 -19.43
C SER A 398 -1.56 -7.82 -18.57
N TYR A 399 -1.64 -8.87 -17.74
CA TYR A 399 -0.50 -9.35 -16.95
C TYR A 399 0.67 -9.83 -17.83
N ASN A 400 0.39 -10.58 -18.90
CA ASN A 400 1.42 -11.11 -19.80
C ASN A 400 2.21 -9.99 -20.48
N ASN A 401 1.53 -8.88 -20.81
CA ASN A 401 2.09 -7.68 -21.42
C ASN A 401 2.70 -6.68 -20.41
N LEU A 402 2.73 -7.00 -19.11
CA LEU A 402 3.47 -6.17 -18.15
C LEU A 402 4.98 -6.25 -18.39
N PRO A 403 5.71 -5.13 -18.26
CA PRO A 403 7.17 -5.16 -18.18
C PRO A 403 7.64 -6.15 -17.10
N GLY A 404 8.71 -6.89 -17.37
CA GLY A 404 9.20 -7.94 -16.47
C GLY A 404 9.46 -7.47 -15.04
N ARG A 405 9.88 -6.20 -14.88
CA ARG A 405 10.09 -5.53 -13.57
C ARG A 405 8.80 -5.34 -12.74
N LEU A 406 7.64 -5.20 -13.39
CA LEU A 406 6.36 -4.96 -12.71
C LEU A 406 5.61 -6.23 -12.33
N LYS A 407 5.87 -7.35 -13.03
CA LYS A 407 5.23 -8.65 -12.72
C LYS A 407 5.38 -9.05 -11.24
N PRO A 408 6.59 -9.05 -10.64
CA PRO A 408 6.71 -9.39 -9.23
C PRO A 408 6.01 -8.38 -8.30
N CYS A 409 5.99 -7.10 -8.67
CA CYS A 409 5.26 -6.06 -7.93
C CYS A 409 3.74 -6.30 -7.95
N PHE A 410 3.17 -6.67 -9.09
CA PHE A 410 1.76 -7.01 -9.25
C PHE A 410 1.37 -8.29 -8.48
N LEU A 411 2.12 -9.37 -8.64
CA LEU A 411 1.84 -10.62 -7.91
C LEU A 411 1.94 -10.45 -6.39
N TYR A 412 2.75 -9.48 -5.92
CA TYR A 412 2.86 -9.15 -4.50
C TYR A 412 1.55 -8.76 -3.85
N PHE A 413 0.58 -8.22 -4.60
CA PHE A 413 -0.73 -7.88 -4.05
C PHE A 413 -1.50 -9.11 -3.56
N GLY A 414 -1.17 -10.31 -4.04
CA GLY A 414 -1.78 -11.56 -3.57
C GLY A 414 -1.55 -11.87 -2.08
N ILE A 415 -0.59 -11.20 -1.42
CA ILE A 415 -0.35 -11.42 0.03
C ILE A 415 -1.52 -10.92 0.88
N TYR A 416 -2.23 -9.90 0.40
CA TYR A 416 -3.25 -9.24 1.22
C TYR A 416 -4.55 -10.05 1.23
N PRO A 417 -5.32 -9.98 2.32
CA PRO A 417 -6.72 -10.41 2.32
C PRO A 417 -7.54 -9.67 1.26
N GLU A 418 -8.72 -10.20 0.94
CA GLU A 418 -9.69 -9.53 0.06
C GLU A 418 -10.13 -8.17 0.64
N ASP A 419 -10.43 -7.21 -0.23
CA ASP A 419 -10.78 -5.81 0.09
C ASP A 419 -9.79 -5.01 0.96
N TYR A 420 -8.64 -5.58 1.30
CA TYR A 420 -7.69 -4.97 2.21
C TYR A 420 -7.19 -3.64 1.66
N GLU A 421 -7.29 -2.58 2.48
CA GLU A 421 -6.75 -1.27 2.10
C GLU A 421 -5.23 -1.24 2.32
N ILE A 422 -4.48 -1.26 1.23
CA ILE A 422 -3.02 -1.44 1.24
C ILE A 422 -2.32 -0.09 1.36
N SER A 423 -1.43 0.05 2.35
CA SER A 423 -0.55 1.22 2.44
C SER A 423 0.54 1.20 1.37
N ALA A 424 0.53 2.19 0.48
CA ALA A 424 1.53 2.32 -0.59
C ALA A 424 2.96 2.42 -0.03
N ARG A 425 3.13 3.11 1.11
CA ARG A 425 4.42 3.21 1.79
C ARG A 425 4.97 1.83 2.20
N LYS A 426 4.13 0.99 2.84
CA LYS A 426 4.54 -0.36 3.26
C LYS A 426 4.89 -1.20 2.03
N LEU A 427 4.02 -1.18 1.02
CA LEU A 427 4.19 -1.92 -0.22
C LEU A 427 5.51 -1.59 -0.94
N ILE A 428 5.83 -0.30 -1.08
CA ILE A 428 7.09 0.18 -1.65
C ILE A 428 8.29 -0.35 -0.86
N GLN A 429 8.24 -0.27 0.47
CA GLN A 429 9.31 -0.78 1.34
C GLN A 429 9.47 -2.30 1.24
N TYR A 430 8.38 -3.04 1.03
CA TYR A 430 8.47 -4.47 0.74
C TYR A 430 9.16 -4.72 -0.60
N TRP A 431 8.76 -4.04 -1.68
CA TRP A 431 9.40 -4.23 -3.00
C TRP A 431 10.90 -3.93 -2.99
N ILE A 432 11.32 -2.91 -2.22
CA ILE A 432 12.74 -2.59 -2.01
C ILE A 432 13.44 -3.72 -1.25
N ALA A 433 12.86 -4.16 -0.12
CA ALA A 433 13.42 -5.23 0.71
C ALA A 433 13.49 -6.58 -0.02
N GLU A 434 12.58 -6.83 -0.95
CA GLU A 434 12.57 -8.00 -1.84
C GLU A 434 13.62 -7.91 -2.94
N GLY A 435 14.08 -6.69 -3.27
CA GLY A 435 15.01 -6.43 -4.36
C GLY A 435 14.36 -6.30 -5.73
N PHE A 436 13.06 -6.02 -5.81
CA PHE A 436 12.36 -5.78 -7.08
C PHE A 436 12.72 -4.43 -7.70
N ILE A 437 13.20 -3.50 -6.87
CA ILE A 437 13.58 -2.15 -7.28
C ILE A 437 15.10 -2.11 -7.40
N GLN A 438 15.59 -1.94 -8.63
CA GLN A 438 17.02 -1.87 -8.92
C GLN A 438 17.46 -0.41 -9.09
N PRO A 439 18.66 -0.03 -8.59
CA PRO A 439 19.22 1.28 -8.85
C PRO A 439 19.54 1.42 -10.35
N GLN A 440 19.13 2.54 -10.96
CA GLN A 440 19.45 2.81 -12.35
C GLN A 440 20.94 3.20 -12.46
N LYS A 441 21.76 2.29 -13.02
CA LYS A 441 23.16 2.57 -13.38
C LYS A 441 23.22 3.41 -14.67
N THR A 442 22.65 4.61 -14.67
CA THR A 442 22.90 5.57 -15.74
C THR A 442 23.98 6.53 -15.24
N GLY A 443 25.05 6.73 -16.01
CA GLY A 443 26.23 7.53 -15.62
C GLY A 443 25.98 9.02 -15.39
N ILE A 444 24.71 9.44 -15.27
CA ILE A 444 24.29 10.79 -14.89
C ILE A 444 23.83 10.68 -13.43
N ALA A 445 24.75 11.02 -12.52
CA ALA A 445 24.57 11.18 -11.07
C ALA A 445 23.47 10.32 -10.41
N ASP A 446 23.90 9.33 -9.63
CA ASP A 446 23.13 8.53 -8.63
C ASP A 446 22.12 9.34 -7.78
N THR A 447 21.04 9.84 -8.36
CA THR A 447 20.14 10.82 -7.73
C THR A 447 18.69 10.34 -7.62
N THR A 448 18.31 9.30 -8.35
CA THR A 448 16.95 8.73 -8.24
C THR A 448 16.90 7.71 -7.09
N GLU A 449 16.18 8.07 -6.04
CA GLU A 449 16.00 7.22 -4.86
C GLU A 449 15.08 6.03 -5.17
N LEU A 450 15.37 4.88 -4.55
CA LEU A 450 14.62 3.63 -4.78
C LEU A 450 13.13 3.79 -4.46
N GLU A 451 12.80 4.58 -3.45
CA GLU A 451 11.42 4.87 -3.05
C GLU A 451 10.66 5.62 -4.16
N ASP A 452 11.34 6.48 -4.91
CA ASP A 452 10.74 7.25 -6.00
C ASP A 452 10.53 6.37 -7.26
N VAL A 453 11.48 5.45 -7.55
CA VAL A 453 11.31 4.42 -8.60
C VAL A 453 10.15 3.47 -8.27
N ALA A 454 10.05 3.05 -7.01
CA ALA A 454 8.98 2.16 -6.55
C ALA A 454 7.60 2.83 -6.57
N ASP A 455 7.52 4.12 -6.19
CA ASP A 455 6.30 4.92 -6.30
C ASP A 455 5.86 5.03 -7.77
N PHE A 456 6.80 5.20 -8.70
CA PHE A 456 6.54 5.18 -10.14
C PHE A 456 6.03 3.82 -10.63
N TYR A 457 6.57 2.70 -10.17
CA TYR A 457 6.06 1.37 -10.52
C TYR A 457 4.61 1.17 -10.06
N LEU A 458 4.26 1.68 -8.87
CA LEU A 458 2.88 1.66 -8.39
C LEU A 458 1.97 2.54 -9.26
N ASP A 459 2.40 3.75 -9.61
CA ASP A 459 1.68 4.63 -10.55
C ASP A 459 1.46 3.93 -11.91
N GLU A 460 2.44 3.16 -12.42
CA GLU A 460 2.30 2.42 -13.69
C GLU A 460 1.26 1.29 -13.59
N LEU A 461 1.19 0.56 -12.46
CA LEU A 461 0.18 -0.47 -12.22
C LEU A 461 -1.24 0.15 -12.10
N VAL A 462 -1.34 1.32 -11.47
CA VAL A 462 -2.58 2.09 -11.38
C VAL A 462 -3.03 2.58 -12.76
N ASP A 463 -2.12 3.15 -13.55
CA ASP A 463 -2.41 3.62 -14.91
C ASP A 463 -2.91 2.49 -15.83
N ARG A 464 -2.48 1.24 -15.59
CA ARG A 464 -2.93 0.04 -16.32
C ARG A 464 -4.24 -0.55 -15.77
N SER A 465 -4.87 0.11 -14.80
CA SER A 465 -6.10 -0.33 -14.12
C SER A 465 -6.00 -1.71 -13.45
N LEU A 466 -4.78 -2.16 -13.13
CA LEU A 466 -4.55 -3.40 -12.39
C LEU A 466 -4.61 -3.20 -10.87
N VAL A 467 -4.48 -1.94 -10.42
CA VAL A 467 -4.55 -1.53 -9.02
C VAL A 467 -5.42 -0.28 -8.93
N GLN A 468 -6.30 -0.23 -7.94
CA GLN A 468 -7.22 0.90 -7.71
C GLN A 468 -6.68 1.82 -6.62
N VAL A 469 -6.79 3.12 -6.82
CA VAL A 469 -6.38 4.09 -5.78
C VAL A 469 -7.51 4.23 -4.77
N ALA A 470 -7.23 3.85 -3.52
CA ALA A 470 -8.19 4.01 -2.44
C ALA A 470 -8.13 5.43 -1.87
N LYS A 471 -6.92 5.95 -1.67
CA LYS A 471 -6.67 7.31 -1.15
C LYS A 471 -5.43 7.87 -1.81
N ARG A 472 -5.45 9.17 -2.09
CA ARG A 472 -4.28 9.92 -2.54
C ARG A 472 -3.60 10.62 -1.37
N ARG A 473 -2.33 10.93 -1.56
CA ARG A 473 -1.54 11.83 -0.72
C ARG A 473 -1.83 13.26 -1.16
N SER A 474 -1.55 14.21 -0.28
CA SER A 474 -1.63 15.65 -0.58
C SER A 474 -0.69 16.12 -1.71
N ASP A 475 0.25 15.29 -2.14
CA ASP A 475 1.13 15.52 -3.30
C ASP A 475 0.61 14.86 -4.59
N GLY A 476 -0.62 14.34 -4.57
CA GLY A 476 -1.27 13.62 -5.67
C GLY A 476 -0.87 12.15 -5.82
N GLY A 477 0.22 11.71 -5.17
CA GLY A 477 0.69 10.32 -5.23
C GLY A 477 -0.24 9.34 -4.50
N VAL A 478 -0.07 8.05 -4.72
CA VAL A 478 -0.88 7.03 -4.04
C VAL A 478 -0.55 7.00 -2.54
N LYS A 479 -1.56 6.97 -1.69
CA LYS A 479 -1.42 6.80 -0.24
C LYS A 479 -1.82 5.40 0.18
N THR A 480 -3.01 5.00 -0.23
CA THR A 480 -3.51 3.65 -0.10
C THR A 480 -4.13 3.19 -1.40
N CYS A 481 -4.09 1.90 -1.65
CA CYS A 481 -4.60 1.27 -2.86
C CYS A 481 -5.34 -0.04 -2.52
N ARG A 482 -6.06 -0.58 -3.49
CA ARG A 482 -6.76 -1.86 -3.42
C ARG A 482 -6.54 -2.64 -4.71
N ILE A 483 -6.60 -3.96 -4.62
CA ILE A 483 -6.68 -4.84 -5.79
C ILE A 483 -8.09 -5.41 -5.86
N HIS A 484 -8.65 -5.47 -7.06
CA HIS A 484 -9.96 -6.11 -7.27
C HIS A 484 -9.82 -7.63 -7.09
N ASP A 485 -10.83 -8.30 -6.51
CA ASP A 485 -10.75 -9.74 -6.18
C ASP A 485 -10.35 -10.64 -7.35
N ILE A 486 -10.96 -10.46 -8.52
CA ILE A 486 -10.61 -11.26 -9.72
C ILE A 486 -9.14 -11.04 -10.15
N LEU A 487 -8.61 -9.82 -10.00
CA LEU A 487 -7.19 -9.55 -10.25
C LEU A 487 -6.30 -10.16 -9.17
N ARG A 488 -6.78 -10.23 -7.93
CA ARG A 488 -6.11 -10.96 -6.84
C ARG A 488 -6.09 -12.46 -7.12
N ASP A 489 -7.17 -13.04 -7.62
CA ASP A 489 -7.24 -14.46 -8.04
C ASP A 489 -6.25 -14.75 -9.17
N LEU A 490 -6.10 -13.81 -10.12
CA LEU A 490 -5.02 -13.87 -11.11
C LEU A 490 -3.64 -13.84 -10.43
N CYS A 491 -3.40 -12.95 -9.47
CA CYS A 491 -2.15 -12.95 -8.71
C CYS A 491 -1.87 -14.30 -8.03
N LEU A 492 -2.88 -14.92 -7.40
CA LEU A 492 -2.73 -16.19 -6.70
C LEU A 492 -2.49 -17.36 -7.66
N SER A 493 -3.23 -17.44 -8.76
CA SER A 493 -3.08 -18.50 -9.76
C SER A 493 -1.72 -18.43 -10.46
N GLU A 494 -1.29 -17.24 -10.89
CA GLU A 494 0.04 -17.04 -11.48
C GLU A 494 1.14 -17.28 -10.44
N SER A 495 0.95 -16.84 -9.18
CA SER A 495 1.91 -17.10 -8.09
C SER A 495 2.11 -18.58 -7.80
N LYS A 496 1.03 -19.38 -7.85
CA LYS A 496 1.09 -20.84 -7.66
C LYS A 496 1.91 -21.49 -8.78
N SER A 497 1.68 -21.09 -10.04
CA SER A 497 2.45 -21.58 -11.18
C SER A 497 3.94 -21.21 -11.10
N ASP A 498 4.22 -20.03 -10.52
CA ASP A 498 5.56 -19.49 -10.42
C ASP A 498 6.29 -19.79 -9.09
N LYS A 499 5.65 -20.54 -8.17
CA LYS A 499 6.13 -20.78 -6.78
C LYS A 499 6.49 -19.48 -6.04
N PHE A 500 5.84 -18.38 -6.42
CA PHE A 500 6.19 -17.02 -6.01
C PHE A 500 5.68 -16.69 -4.61
N LEU A 501 4.42 -17.05 -4.34
CA LEU A 501 3.68 -16.74 -3.13
C LEU A 501 2.66 -17.84 -2.87
N GLU A 502 2.40 -18.09 -1.59
CA GLU A 502 1.28 -18.89 -1.12
C GLU A 502 0.58 -18.22 0.06
N VAL A 503 -0.75 -18.33 0.08
CA VAL A 503 -1.61 -17.82 1.16
C VAL A 503 -2.06 -19.00 2.00
N CYS A 504 -1.79 -18.91 3.30
CA CYS A 504 -2.13 -19.91 4.30
C CYS A 504 -3.33 -19.47 5.12
N THR A 505 -4.38 -20.27 5.09
CA THR A 505 -5.61 -20.14 5.88
C THR A 505 -5.83 -21.41 6.69
N ASN A 506 -6.70 -21.36 7.71
CA ASN A 506 -7.12 -22.54 8.48
C ASN A 506 -7.61 -23.70 7.59
N SER A 507 -8.19 -23.40 6.43
CA SER A 507 -8.74 -24.39 5.51
C SER A 507 -7.72 -25.18 4.68
N ASN A 508 -6.51 -24.64 4.46
CA ASN A 508 -5.56 -25.19 3.47
C ASN A 508 -4.23 -25.65 4.07
N ILE A 509 -4.12 -25.70 5.41
CA ILE A 509 -2.86 -25.94 6.14
C ILE A 509 -2.16 -27.25 5.75
N ASP A 510 -2.92 -28.33 5.57
CA ASP A 510 -2.36 -29.65 5.28
C ASP A 510 -1.69 -29.69 3.89
N THR A 511 -2.24 -28.93 2.94
CA THR A 511 -1.69 -28.85 1.57
C THR A 511 -0.40 -28.03 1.46
N ILE A 512 -0.17 -27.12 2.40
CA ILE A 512 1.01 -26.23 2.41
C ILE A 512 2.28 -27.01 2.76
N SER A 513 2.16 -28.15 3.45
CA SER A 513 3.32 -28.98 3.84
C SER A 513 4.18 -29.43 2.64
N ASN A 514 3.60 -29.50 1.42
CA ASN A 514 4.27 -30.00 0.22
C ASN A 514 4.85 -28.93 -0.72
N THR A 515 4.56 -27.65 -0.50
CA THR A 515 4.97 -26.55 -1.39
C THR A 515 6.19 -25.80 -0.87
N ASN A 516 7.08 -25.30 -1.72
CA ASN A 516 8.25 -24.50 -1.29
C ASN A 516 8.11 -23.05 -1.77
N PRO A 517 7.12 -22.29 -1.23
CA PRO A 517 6.85 -20.94 -1.73
C PRO A 517 7.96 -19.98 -1.29
N ARG A 518 8.26 -19.01 -2.16
CA ARG A 518 9.22 -17.94 -1.83
C ARG A 518 8.65 -16.94 -0.84
N ARG A 519 7.33 -16.79 -0.78
CA ARG A 519 6.64 -15.85 0.09
C ARG A 519 5.44 -16.53 0.69
N MET A 520 5.17 -16.22 1.94
CA MET A 520 4.08 -16.82 2.67
C MET A 520 3.26 -15.72 3.31
N SER A 521 1.95 -15.78 3.11
CA SER A 521 1.01 -14.93 3.82
C SER A 521 0.11 -15.79 4.69
N ILE A 522 0.16 -15.59 5.99
CA ILE A 522 -0.62 -16.34 6.98
C ILE A 522 -1.81 -15.47 7.38
N HIS A 523 -3.01 -15.95 7.05
CA HIS A 523 -4.29 -15.33 7.38
C HIS A 523 -4.92 -16.14 8.52
N TRP A 524 -4.83 -15.59 9.73
CA TRP A 524 -5.16 -16.28 10.98
C TRP A 524 -6.60 -16.04 11.43
N LYS A 525 -7.32 -17.11 11.80
CA LYS A 525 -8.71 -17.10 12.30
C LYS A 525 -8.91 -17.94 13.58
N GLY A 526 -8.21 -17.62 14.68
CA GLY A 526 -8.43 -18.25 16.00
C GLY A 526 -8.09 -19.76 16.08
N ASP A 527 -8.09 -20.28 17.32
CA ASP A 527 -7.79 -21.68 17.74
C ASP A 527 -6.99 -22.50 16.72
N TRP A 528 -5.72 -22.13 16.59
CA TRP A 528 -4.79 -22.82 15.73
C TRP A 528 -3.62 -23.33 16.57
N ASP A 529 -3.41 -24.63 16.49
CA ASP A 529 -2.27 -25.32 17.09
C ASP A 529 -1.22 -25.52 15.99
N VAL A 530 -0.22 -24.62 15.92
CA VAL A 530 0.86 -24.78 14.94
C VAL A 530 1.70 -25.98 15.36
N SER A 531 1.51 -27.13 14.72
CA SER A 531 2.53 -28.18 14.84
C SER A 531 3.83 -27.67 14.22
N ALA A 532 4.95 -27.82 14.93
CA ALA A 532 6.27 -27.38 14.48
C ALA A 532 6.71 -28.08 13.17
N ASN A 533 6.04 -29.17 12.76
CA ASN A 533 6.36 -29.93 11.55
C ASN A 533 5.69 -29.37 10.29
N THR A 534 4.73 -28.45 10.41
CA THR A 534 3.99 -27.89 9.26
C THR A 534 4.85 -26.97 8.38
N PHE A 535 5.93 -26.40 8.93
CA PHE A 535 6.72 -25.34 8.28
C PHE A 535 8.20 -25.71 8.08
N ASN A 536 8.52 -26.82 7.42
CA ASN A 536 9.90 -27.04 6.95
C ASN A 536 10.18 -26.24 5.66
N LYS A 537 10.14 -24.90 5.75
CA LYS A 537 10.21 -23.98 4.59
C LYS A 537 11.46 -23.10 4.60
N SER A 538 12.62 -23.74 4.52
CA SER A 538 13.92 -23.05 4.57
C SER A 538 14.14 -22.04 3.43
N CYS A 539 13.42 -22.17 2.31
CA CYS A 539 13.54 -21.30 1.13
C CYS A 539 12.68 -20.04 1.18
N THR A 540 11.79 -19.89 2.18
CA THR A 540 10.88 -18.74 2.28
C THR A 540 11.67 -17.46 2.54
N ARG A 541 11.40 -16.44 1.73
CA ARG A 541 12.03 -15.13 1.76
C ARG A 541 11.17 -14.07 2.43
N SER A 542 9.85 -14.26 2.51
CA SER A 542 8.97 -13.27 3.14
C SER A 542 7.80 -13.90 3.86
N ILE A 543 7.46 -13.32 5.00
CA ILE A 543 6.35 -13.77 5.84
C ILE A 543 5.51 -12.57 6.20
N PHE A 544 4.23 -12.69 5.91
CA PHE A 544 3.20 -11.75 6.30
C PHE A 544 2.23 -12.46 7.22
N ILE A 545 1.92 -11.84 8.34
CA ILE A 545 0.96 -12.36 9.30
C ILE A 545 -0.16 -11.35 9.45
N PHE A 546 -1.35 -11.78 9.05
CA PHE A 546 -2.60 -11.05 9.19
C PHE A 546 -3.47 -11.83 10.18
N GLY A 547 -3.78 -11.24 11.34
CA GLY A 547 -4.54 -11.93 12.38
C GLY A 547 -5.28 -10.98 13.31
N SER A 548 -6.31 -11.51 13.97
CA SER A 548 -7.20 -10.79 14.89
C SER A 548 -7.32 -11.42 16.27
N ASP A 549 -6.64 -12.54 16.54
CA ASP A 549 -6.66 -13.19 17.86
C ASP A 549 -5.30 -13.04 18.55
N ASP A 550 -5.35 -12.68 19.84
CA ASP A 550 -4.22 -12.38 20.72
C ASP A 550 -3.41 -13.59 21.17
N ARG A 551 -3.86 -14.80 20.82
CA ARG A 551 -3.31 -16.06 21.36
C ARG A 551 -2.16 -16.67 20.56
N MET A 552 -1.74 -16.09 19.43
CA MET A 552 -0.68 -16.70 18.61
C MET A 552 0.72 -16.40 19.15
N ASP A 553 1.38 -17.42 19.70
CA ASP A 553 2.82 -17.40 19.91
C ASP A 553 3.55 -17.67 18.57
N LEU A 554 4.11 -16.62 17.98
CA LEU A 554 4.90 -16.71 16.74
C LEU A 554 6.29 -17.34 16.94
N ILE A 555 6.74 -17.48 18.19
CA ILE A 555 8.10 -17.93 18.52
C ILE A 555 8.43 -19.30 17.91
N PRO A 556 7.54 -20.32 17.92
CA PRO A 556 7.87 -21.64 17.38
C PRO A 556 8.09 -21.67 15.86
N VAL A 557 7.46 -20.75 15.11
CA VAL A 557 7.46 -20.78 13.64
C VAL A 557 8.64 -20.00 13.05
N LEU A 558 9.09 -18.94 13.71
CA LEU A 558 10.13 -18.05 13.18
C LEU A 558 11.50 -18.71 13.00
N LYS A 559 11.78 -19.80 13.74
CA LYS A 559 13.02 -20.56 13.61
C LYS A 559 13.21 -21.25 12.25
N TYR A 560 12.15 -21.39 11.46
CA TYR A 560 12.17 -22.07 10.16
C TYR A 560 12.52 -21.16 8.98
N PHE A 561 12.57 -19.86 9.20
CA PHE A 561 12.66 -18.87 8.14
C PHE A 561 13.97 -18.09 8.16
N GLU A 562 15.09 -18.79 8.28
CA GLU A 562 16.43 -18.16 8.36
C GLU A 562 16.78 -17.29 7.12
N LEU A 563 16.20 -17.60 5.96
CA LEU A 563 16.45 -16.90 4.70
C LEU A 563 15.52 -15.70 4.46
N ALA A 564 14.66 -15.35 5.41
CA ALA A 564 13.70 -14.27 5.22
C ALA A 564 14.36 -12.88 5.13
N ARG A 565 13.84 -12.08 4.22
CA ARG A 565 14.13 -10.67 3.95
C ARG A 565 13.03 -9.76 4.48
N VAL A 566 11.78 -10.22 4.46
CA VAL A 566 10.63 -9.45 4.98
C VAL A 566 9.91 -10.24 6.06
N LEU A 567 9.71 -9.61 7.21
CA LEU A 567 8.84 -10.08 8.27
C LEU A 567 7.91 -8.94 8.69
N ASP A 568 6.62 -9.05 8.39
CA ASP A 568 5.59 -8.12 8.88
C ASP A 568 4.54 -8.88 9.69
N CYS A 569 4.50 -8.58 10.98
CA CYS A 569 3.47 -9.06 11.89
C CYS A 569 2.49 -7.92 12.17
N ASP A 570 1.43 -7.82 11.37
CA ASP A 570 0.47 -6.73 11.47
C ASP A 570 -0.61 -7.00 12.53
N TYR A 571 -0.24 -6.87 13.80
CA TYR A 571 -1.18 -6.84 14.93
C TYR A 571 -1.88 -5.48 15.00
N SER A 572 -2.71 -5.17 14.00
CA SER A 572 -3.36 -3.86 13.91
C SER A 572 -4.54 -3.69 14.87
N ILE A 573 -5.01 -4.76 15.53
CA ILE A 573 -6.33 -4.74 16.17
C ILE A 573 -6.31 -4.96 17.69
N PHE A 574 -5.27 -5.56 18.30
CA PHE A 574 -5.34 -5.87 19.74
C PHE A 574 -4.01 -5.65 20.49
N GLY A 575 -4.11 -4.98 21.64
CA GLY A 575 -3.02 -4.32 22.36
C GLY A 575 -2.11 -5.21 23.22
N PHE A 576 -2.02 -6.52 22.96
CA PHE A 576 -1.17 -7.43 23.73
C PHE A 576 0.01 -8.00 22.92
N LEU A 577 1.15 -8.08 23.61
CA LEU A 577 2.48 -8.27 23.04
C LEU A 577 2.96 -9.71 23.28
N PRO A 578 3.70 -10.35 22.35
CA PRO A 578 4.58 -11.44 22.76
C PRO A 578 5.54 -10.90 23.84
N TYR A 579 5.56 -11.55 25.01
CA TYR A 579 6.32 -11.11 26.19
C TYR A 579 7.84 -11.00 25.93
N SER A 580 8.34 -11.62 24.86
CA SER A 580 9.74 -11.53 24.44
C SER A 580 9.89 -11.69 22.93
N VAL A 581 10.87 -11.01 22.35
CA VAL A 581 11.27 -11.26 20.96
C VAL A 581 11.87 -12.67 20.86
N PRO A 582 11.48 -13.47 19.86
CA PRO A 582 12.05 -14.79 19.65
C PRO A 582 13.58 -14.70 19.55
N ARG A 583 14.30 -15.47 20.37
CA ARG A 583 15.77 -15.53 20.32
C ARG A 583 16.28 -15.93 18.94
N ASP A 584 15.45 -16.61 18.15
CA ASP A 584 15.72 -17.04 16.78
C ASP A 584 15.77 -15.91 15.76
N LEU A 585 15.26 -14.71 16.05
CA LEU A 585 15.31 -13.57 15.12
C LEU A 585 16.75 -13.22 14.72
N LYS A 586 17.73 -13.46 15.60
CA LYS A 586 19.16 -13.30 15.32
C LYS A 586 19.70 -14.19 14.18
N ARG A 587 18.97 -15.26 13.84
CA ARG A 587 19.34 -16.22 12.78
C ARG A 587 18.97 -15.70 11.39
N MET A 588 18.02 -14.76 11.31
CA MET A 588 17.49 -14.19 10.07
C MET A 588 18.41 -13.08 9.55
N ILE A 589 19.68 -13.39 9.30
CA ILE A 589 20.70 -12.38 8.94
C ILE A 589 20.42 -11.67 7.60
N HIS A 590 19.55 -12.24 6.78
CA HIS A 590 19.13 -11.72 5.47
C HIS A 590 17.99 -10.71 5.57
N LEU A 591 17.45 -10.48 6.77
CA LEU A 591 16.31 -9.61 7.00
C LEU A 591 16.62 -8.17 6.62
N ARG A 592 15.78 -7.60 5.75
CA ARG A 592 15.83 -6.21 5.27
C ARG A 592 14.64 -5.38 5.75
N TYR A 593 13.48 -6.00 5.97
CA TYR A 593 12.32 -5.34 6.55
C TYR A 593 11.83 -6.12 7.78
N LEU A 594 11.69 -5.41 8.90
CA LEU A 594 11.14 -5.94 10.14
C LEU A 594 10.05 -5.03 10.67
N ARG A 595 8.83 -5.56 10.80
CA ARG A 595 7.74 -4.93 11.55
C ARG A 595 7.21 -5.85 12.63
N ILE A 596 7.37 -5.43 13.88
CA ILE A 596 6.98 -6.20 15.07
C ILE A 596 6.52 -5.30 16.21
N TRP A 597 5.77 -5.91 17.12
CA TRP A 597 5.34 -5.31 18.37
C TRP A 597 6.01 -6.03 19.54
N VAL A 598 6.75 -5.30 20.38
CA VAL A 598 7.59 -5.93 21.42
C VAL A 598 7.56 -5.15 22.73
N LYS A 599 7.71 -5.83 23.86
CA LYS A 599 7.90 -5.10 25.14
C LYS A 599 9.24 -4.36 25.14
N HIS A 600 10.32 -5.04 24.78
CA HIS A 600 11.67 -4.48 24.66
C HIS A 600 12.26 -4.88 23.32
N LEU A 601 12.95 -3.97 22.64
CA LEU A 601 13.68 -4.30 21.42
C LEU A 601 15.06 -4.89 21.82
N PRO A 602 15.31 -6.19 21.60
CA PRO A 602 16.55 -6.80 22.03
C PRO A 602 17.73 -6.37 21.16
N ASP A 603 18.92 -6.40 21.76
CA ASP A 603 20.20 -6.13 21.11
C ASP A 603 20.44 -6.96 19.85
N CYS A 604 19.84 -8.16 19.76
CA CYS A 604 20.03 -9.03 18.59
C CYS A 604 19.45 -8.45 17.30
N VAL A 605 18.40 -7.62 17.35
CA VAL A 605 17.90 -6.92 16.15
C VAL A 605 18.97 -5.98 15.59
N CYS A 606 19.78 -5.39 16.47
CA CYS A 606 20.85 -4.49 16.07
C CYS A 606 22.04 -5.23 15.42
N SER A 607 22.05 -6.58 15.45
CA SER A 607 23.02 -7.41 14.75
C SER A 607 22.59 -7.80 13.33
N LEU A 608 21.36 -7.49 12.94
CA LEU A 608 20.82 -7.70 11.60
C LEU A 608 21.32 -6.62 10.64
N TRP A 609 22.56 -6.79 10.18
CA TRP A 609 23.29 -5.79 9.38
C TRP A 609 22.66 -5.46 8.02
N ASN A 610 21.79 -6.33 7.50
CA ASN A 610 21.04 -6.12 6.26
C ASN A 610 19.76 -5.30 6.43
N LEU A 611 19.41 -4.90 7.65
CA LEU A 611 18.13 -4.25 7.90
C LEU A 611 18.06 -2.85 7.28
N GLU A 612 17.08 -2.65 6.39
CA GLU A 612 16.79 -1.41 5.67
C GLU A 612 15.58 -0.69 6.27
N THR A 613 14.59 -1.43 6.76
CA THR A 613 13.40 -0.90 7.43
C THR A 613 13.16 -1.58 8.77
N LEU A 614 13.01 -0.77 9.81
CA LEU A 614 12.61 -1.19 11.14
C LEU A 614 11.38 -0.39 11.58
N ASP A 615 10.22 -1.06 11.64
CA ASP A 615 8.98 -0.49 12.17
C ASP A 615 8.59 -1.21 13.46
N VAL A 616 8.80 -0.55 14.59
CA VAL A 616 8.59 -1.17 15.90
C VAL A 616 7.74 -0.27 16.77
N ARG A 617 6.69 -0.89 17.31
CA ARG A 617 5.97 -0.37 18.45
C ARG A 617 6.47 -1.09 19.71
N TYR A 618 6.88 -0.32 20.71
CA TYR A 618 7.49 -0.84 21.93
C TYR A 618 6.99 -0.15 23.20
N ARG A 619 7.24 -0.76 24.36
CA ARG A 619 6.90 -0.16 25.67
C ARG A 619 8.11 0.15 26.55
N GLY A 620 9.17 -0.64 26.43
CA GLY A 620 10.40 -0.57 27.23
C GLY A 620 11.58 0.02 26.47
N THR A 621 12.80 -0.34 26.84
CA THR A 621 14.02 0.27 26.28
C THR A 621 14.39 -0.20 24.87
N VAL A 622 15.08 0.68 24.14
CA VAL A 622 15.75 0.39 22.86
C VAL A 622 17.27 0.44 23.07
N SER A 623 17.99 -0.50 22.48
CA SER A 623 19.45 -0.60 22.60
C SER A 623 20.20 0.47 21.82
N SER A 624 21.28 1.03 22.39
CA SER A 624 22.18 1.98 21.69
C SER A 624 22.81 1.42 20.42
N LYS A 625 22.83 0.09 20.29
CA LYS A 625 23.28 -0.61 19.09
C LYS A 625 22.36 -0.37 17.88
N ILE A 626 21.16 0.20 18.04
CA ILE A 626 20.30 0.49 16.89
C ILE A 626 20.98 1.41 15.87
N TRP A 627 21.84 2.33 16.36
CA TRP A 627 22.64 3.24 15.55
C TRP A 627 23.86 2.59 14.88
N THR A 628 24.05 1.28 15.03
CA THR A 628 25.07 0.53 14.29
C THR A 628 24.54 -0.08 12.99
N LEU A 629 23.22 -0.02 12.75
CA LEU A 629 22.58 -0.55 11.54
C LEU A 629 22.85 0.36 10.32
N LYS A 630 24.00 0.18 9.67
CA LYS A 630 24.47 1.06 8.58
C LYS A 630 23.59 1.06 7.33
N ARG A 631 22.87 -0.03 7.05
CA ARG A 631 21.97 -0.15 5.88
C ARG A 631 20.57 0.41 6.13
N LEU A 632 20.27 0.85 7.36
CA LEU A 632 18.93 1.32 7.74
C LEU A 632 18.56 2.60 6.98
N ARG A 633 17.47 2.53 6.20
CA ARG A 633 16.86 3.63 5.44
C ARG A 633 15.65 4.21 6.16
N HIS A 634 14.91 3.38 6.87
CA HIS A 634 13.66 3.76 7.51
C HIS A 634 13.57 3.24 8.94
N LEU A 635 13.38 4.15 9.88
CA LEU A 635 13.21 3.85 11.29
C LEU A 635 11.89 4.44 11.80
N TYR A 636 10.98 3.57 12.22
CA TYR A 636 9.73 3.94 12.86
C TYR A 636 9.71 3.35 14.26
N LEU A 637 9.72 4.24 15.25
CA LEU A 637 9.74 3.92 16.65
C LEU A 637 8.52 4.58 17.30
N LYS A 638 7.69 3.79 17.95
CA LYS A 638 6.58 4.27 18.77
C LYS A 638 6.61 3.62 20.14
N GLY A 639 6.76 4.39 21.21
CA GLY A 639 6.79 3.81 22.55
C GLY A 639 7.41 4.69 23.64
N LYS A 640 6.94 4.54 24.88
CA LYS A 640 7.31 5.39 26.03
C LYS A 640 8.69 5.09 26.66
N GLY A 641 9.51 4.26 26.03
CA GLY A 641 10.79 3.86 26.61
C GLY A 641 11.96 4.73 26.19
N LYS A 642 13.05 4.67 26.96
CA LYS A 642 14.25 5.48 26.74
C LYS A 642 14.92 5.15 25.39
N LEU A 643 15.05 6.16 24.54
CA LEU A 643 15.91 6.16 23.37
C LEU A 643 17.38 6.30 23.80
N PRO A 644 18.26 5.48 23.24
CA PRO A 644 19.68 5.55 23.52
C PRO A 644 20.34 6.66 22.70
N LEU A 645 21.33 7.33 23.31
CA LEU A 645 22.12 8.33 22.63
C LEU A 645 23.20 7.67 21.74
N PRO A 646 23.44 8.16 20.53
CA PRO A 646 24.41 7.61 19.59
C PRO A 646 25.85 7.85 20.06
N LYS A 647 26.73 6.85 19.87
CA LYS A 647 28.18 6.97 20.17
C LYS A 647 28.98 7.38 18.91
N ALA A 648 28.68 8.56 18.37
CA ALA A 648 29.33 9.18 17.20
C ALA A 648 29.13 8.51 15.81
N ASN A 649 28.34 7.44 15.71
CA ASN A 649 28.05 6.80 14.42
C ASN A 649 27.08 7.63 13.56
N ARG A 650 27.53 8.05 12.37
CA ARG A 650 26.64 8.60 11.35
C ARG A 650 25.81 7.50 10.68
N MET A 651 24.57 7.84 10.37
CA MET A 651 23.57 7.01 9.69
C MET A 651 23.39 7.52 8.26
N GLU A 652 24.37 7.21 7.40
CA GLU A 652 24.48 7.78 6.04
C GLU A 652 23.30 7.42 5.13
N ASN A 653 22.63 6.27 5.37
CA ASN A 653 21.53 5.78 4.54
C ASN A 653 20.13 6.14 5.07
N LEU A 654 20.02 6.70 6.28
CA LEU A 654 18.73 6.91 6.92
C LEU A 654 17.98 8.09 6.29
N GLN A 655 16.83 7.79 5.67
CA GLN A 655 16.00 8.77 4.95
C GLN A 655 14.71 9.10 5.68
N THR A 656 14.18 8.17 6.45
CA THR A 656 12.97 8.39 7.26
C THR A 656 13.23 8.06 8.71
N LEU A 657 12.91 9.02 9.58
CA LEU A 657 12.95 8.87 11.02
C LEU A 657 11.60 9.29 11.59
N SER A 658 10.89 8.37 12.21
CA SER A 658 9.65 8.64 12.92
C SER A 658 9.79 8.20 14.36
N LEU A 659 9.81 9.17 15.28
CA LEU A 659 9.95 8.98 16.72
C LEU A 659 8.66 9.43 17.39
N LEU A 660 7.79 8.48 17.72
CA LEU A 660 6.48 8.72 18.30
C LEU A 660 6.46 8.31 19.77
N ASP A 661 5.78 9.09 20.60
CA ASP A 661 5.64 8.90 22.06
C ASP A 661 6.99 8.84 22.80
N GLN A 662 7.96 9.67 22.39
CA GLN A 662 9.32 9.70 22.95
C GLN A 662 9.57 10.86 23.91
N TYR A 663 10.64 10.78 24.70
CA TYR A 663 11.04 11.89 25.57
C TYR A 663 11.67 13.05 24.78
N PRO A 664 11.25 14.30 24.99
CA PRO A 664 11.73 15.47 24.24
C PRO A 664 13.26 15.63 24.27
N GLN A 665 13.89 15.54 25.44
CA GLN A 665 15.34 15.75 25.60
C GLN A 665 16.19 14.78 24.73
N GLN A 666 15.71 13.54 24.55
CA GLN A 666 16.40 12.55 23.73
C GLN A 666 16.30 12.88 22.24
N ILE A 667 15.13 13.35 21.80
CA ILE A 667 14.92 13.82 20.43
C ILE A 667 15.80 15.03 20.14
N ILE A 668 15.83 16.02 21.03
CA ILE A 668 16.64 17.24 20.89
C ILE A 668 18.14 16.87 20.73
N PHE A 669 18.65 15.99 21.60
CA PHE A 669 20.03 15.52 21.49
C PHE A 669 20.30 14.82 20.15
N LEU A 670 19.40 13.93 19.72
CA LEU A 670 19.54 13.19 18.46
C LEU A 670 19.60 14.13 17.26
N LEU A 671 18.71 15.13 17.20
CA LEU A 671 18.68 16.10 16.10
C LEU A 671 19.93 16.99 16.08
N ASN A 672 20.47 17.35 17.26
CA ASN A 672 21.70 18.15 17.38
C ASN A 672 22.98 17.38 17.05
N SER A 673 22.94 16.05 17.12
CA SER A 673 24.14 15.20 16.96
C SER A 673 24.67 15.11 15.52
N GLY A 674 23.92 15.57 14.51
CA GLY A 674 24.37 15.60 13.10
C GLY A 674 24.55 14.21 12.47
N ILE A 675 23.91 13.19 13.04
CA ILE A 675 24.04 11.78 12.61
C ILE A 675 23.18 11.41 11.39
N PHE A 676 22.26 12.29 10.93
CA PHE A 676 21.30 12.00 9.87
C PHE A 676 21.48 12.90 8.62
N PRO A 677 22.59 12.77 7.88
CA PRO A 677 22.91 13.71 6.79
C PRO A 677 21.96 13.64 5.59
N ARG A 678 21.32 12.48 5.34
CA ARG A 678 20.41 12.26 4.19
C ARG A 678 18.93 12.16 4.58
N LEU A 679 18.55 12.67 5.75
CA LEU A 679 17.18 12.55 6.24
C LEU A 679 16.21 13.38 5.39
N ARG A 680 15.23 12.70 4.76
CA ARG A 680 14.19 13.30 3.90
C ARG A 680 12.87 13.52 4.63
N LYS A 681 12.53 12.64 5.58
CA LYS A 681 11.24 12.65 6.29
C LYS A 681 11.46 12.51 7.79
N LEU A 682 10.92 13.46 8.56
CA LEU A 682 10.99 13.49 10.01
C LEU A 682 9.58 13.53 10.61
N GLY A 683 9.26 12.56 11.46
CA GLY A 683 8.03 12.51 12.24
C GLY A 683 8.33 12.50 13.73
N LEU A 684 7.76 13.42 14.50
CA LEU A 684 8.00 13.54 15.93
C LEU A 684 6.67 13.60 16.70
N SER A 685 6.63 12.91 17.83
CA SER A 685 5.59 13.00 18.84
C SER A 685 6.24 12.77 20.19
N CYS A 686 5.95 13.64 21.15
CA CYS A 686 6.50 13.51 22.49
C CYS A 686 5.50 12.86 23.45
N TYR A 687 6.04 12.33 24.53
CA TYR A 687 5.29 11.95 25.71
C TYR A 687 5.97 12.62 26.90
N ASP A 688 5.26 13.52 27.58
CA ASP A 688 5.77 14.20 28.77
C ASP A 688 4.83 13.96 29.96
N LEU A 689 5.44 13.58 31.10
CA LEU A 689 4.77 13.38 32.38
C LEU A 689 5.01 14.55 33.34
N ASP A 690 6.05 15.35 33.10
CA ASP A 690 6.60 16.31 34.07
C ASP A 690 6.06 17.73 33.86
N GLY A 691 5.48 18.02 32.70
CA GLY A 691 4.72 19.23 32.45
C GLY A 691 5.53 20.42 31.94
N GLU A 692 6.70 20.16 31.35
CA GLU A 692 7.59 21.19 30.82
C GLU A 692 7.67 21.10 29.29
N SER A 693 7.28 22.18 28.60
CA SER A 693 7.52 22.31 27.17
C SER A 693 9.02 22.33 26.88
N SER A 694 9.44 21.58 25.87
CA SER A 694 10.85 21.57 25.43
C SER A 694 10.96 22.21 24.06
N MET A 695 11.90 23.14 23.90
CA MET A 695 12.17 23.77 22.60
C MET A 695 12.83 22.78 21.64
N LEU A 696 12.27 22.66 20.43
CA LEU A 696 12.90 21.97 19.32
C LEU A 696 14.13 22.75 18.86
N PRO A 697 15.27 22.07 18.63
CA PRO A 697 16.46 22.72 18.09
C PRO A 697 16.22 23.15 16.65
N SER A 698 17.07 24.04 16.16
CA SER A 698 17.11 24.39 14.74
C SER A 698 17.30 23.13 13.89
N LEU A 699 16.39 22.93 12.94
CA LEU A 699 16.39 21.84 11.98
C LEU A 699 17.20 22.18 10.71
N GLN A 700 17.82 23.36 10.64
CA GLN A 700 18.57 23.83 9.48
C GLN A 700 19.67 22.86 9.03
N ARG A 701 20.26 22.10 9.97
CA ARG A 701 21.31 21.11 9.70
C ARG A 701 20.81 19.90 8.90
N LEU A 702 19.49 19.67 8.88
CA LEU A 702 18.86 18.62 8.09
C LEU A 702 18.54 19.13 6.68
N SER A 703 19.59 19.47 5.93
CA SER A 703 19.47 20.14 4.62
C SER A 703 18.69 19.33 3.58
N ASN A 704 18.60 18.01 3.72
CA ASN A 704 17.85 17.11 2.83
C ASN A 704 16.40 16.88 3.27
N LEU A 705 15.91 17.57 4.31
CA LEU A 705 14.58 17.34 4.85
C LEU A 705 13.51 17.99 3.97
N HIS A 706 12.60 17.16 3.45
CA HIS A 706 11.50 17.58 2.58
C HIS A 706 10.14 17.51 3.29
N SER A 707 9.98 16.63 4.28
CA SER A 707 8.73 16.45 5.02
C SER A 707 8.95 16.46 6.52
N LEU A 708 8.21 17.33 7.21
CA LEU A 708 8.16 17.41 8.67
C LEU A 708 6.73 17.10 9.15
N ASN A 709 6.61 16.22 10.14
CA ASN A 709 5.33 15.87 10.77
C ASN A 709 5.47 15.93 12.29
N LEU A 710 4.80 16.90 12.91
CA LEU A 710 4.77 17.09 14.36
C LEU A 710 3.37 16.73 14.87
N LYS A 711 3.32 15.70 15.72
CA LYS A 711 2.11 15.11 16.29
C LYS A 711 1.94 15.52 17.76
N PRO A 712 0.71 15.50 18.30
CA PRO A 712 0.43 15.96 19.64
C PRO A 712 0.98 14.98 20.68
N SER A 713 1.31 15.53 21.86
CA SER A 713 1.61 14.76 23.07
C SER A 713 0.36 14.63 23.93
N TYR A 714 0.11 13.43 24.46
CA TYR A 714 -0.88 13.23 25.52
C TYR A 714 -0.14 13.01 26.86
N PRO A 715 -0.38 13.83 27.92
CA PRO A 715 -1.23 15.02 28.01
C PRO A 715 -0.46 16.36 27.81
N LYS A 716 -1.11 17.31 27.10
CA LYS A 716 -0.97 18.79 27.11
C LYS A 716 0.41 19.51 26.99
N TYR A 717 1.54 18.83 26.83
CA TYR A 717 2.84 19.50 26.69
C TYR A 717 3.50 19.15 25.34
N GLY A 718 3.55 20.13 24.44
CA GLY A 718 4.07 20.02 23.07
C GLY A 718 5.53 20.46 22.92
N PHE A 719 6.01 20.52 21.68
CA PHE A 719 7.28 21.17 21.37
C PHE A 719 7.08 22.67 21.19
N GLU A 720 7.96 23.47 21.78
CA GLU A 720 8.09 24.86 21.35
C GLU A 720 9.01 24.91 20.13
N LEU A 721 8.55 25.48 19.01
CA LEU A 721 9.40 25.68 17.84
C LEU A 721 10.17 26.99 17.97
N LEU A 722 11.42 27.00 17.51
CA LEU A 722 12.13 28.25 17.23
C LEU A 722 11.38 28.98 16.12
N LEU A 723 10.79 30.13 16.46
CA LEU A 723 10.05 31.02 15.56
C LEU A 723 11.01 31.87 14.71
N ASP A 724 11.94 31.19 14.03
CA ASP A 724 12.86 31.78 13.07
C ASP A 724 12.80 30.96 11.78
N THR A 725 12.67 31.65 10.65
CA THR A 725 12.73 31.04 9.32
C THR A 725 14.03 30.27 9.10
N ASN A 726 15.15 30.73 9.69
CA ASN A 726 16.44 30.05 9.63
C ASN A 726 16.49 28.76 10.45
N ALA A 727 15.51 28.52 11.32
CA ALA A 727 15.40 27.27 12.07
C ALA A 727 14.89 26.11 11.20
N PHE A 728 14.30 26.40 10.03
CA PHE A 728 13.80 25.38 9.11
C PHE A 728 14.72 25.23 7.89
N PRO A 729 14.91 23.99 7.38
CA PRO A 729 15.67 23.78 6.16
C PRO A 729 14.90 24.32 4.93
N SER A 730 15.62 24.90 3.99
CA SER A 730 15.03 25.53 2.79
C SER A 730 14.36 24.53 1.84
N ASN A 731 14.73 23.24 1.88
CA ASN A 731 14.19 22.18 1.03
C ASN A 731 12.85 21.61 1.51
N LEU A 732 12.29 22.16 2.60
CA LEU A 732 11.05 21.68 3.19
C LEU A 732 9.85 21.99 2.30
N THR A 733 9.22 20.96 1.75
CA THR A 733 8.06 21.08 0.85
C THR A 733 6.75 20.71 1.52
N LYS A 734 6.80 19.92 2.60
CA LYS A 734 5.61 19.46 3.32
C LYS A 734 5.76 19.60 4.82
N ILE A 735 4.76 20.21 5.44
CA ILE A 735 4.64 20.32 6.88
C ILE A 735 3.27 19.81 7.32
N THR A 736 3.27 19.00 8.36
CA THR A 736 2.06 18.59 9.09
C THR A 736 2.25 18.96 10.55
N LEU A 737 1.32 19.74 11.08
CA LEU A 737 1.34 20.21 12.46
C LEU A 737 0.02 19.86 13.11
N ASP A 738 0.12 19.36 14.32
CA ASP A 738 -0.96 19.41 15.28
C ASP A 738 -0.95 20.77 15.98
N VAL A 739 -2.02 21.55 15.87
CA VAL A 739 -2.01 22.94 16.34
C VAL A 739 -2.06 23.03 17.86
N ASP A 740 -2.57 22.00 18.56
CA ASP A 740 -2.57 21.97 20.02
C ASP A 740 -1.17 21.79 20.62
N ALA A 741 -0.19 21.41 19.81
CA ALA A 741 1.21 21.37 20.23
C ALA A 741 1.85 22.76 20.35
N PHE A 742 1.20 23.84 19.90
CA PHE A 742 1.82 25.17 19.75
C PHE A 742 0.98 26.29 20.39
N PRO A 743 1.46 26.90 21.50
CA PRO A 743 0.75 27.99 22.16
C PRO A 743 0.66 29.29 21.33
N ASP A 744 1.74 29.67 20.64
CA ASP A 744 1.80 30.83 19.74
C ASP A 744 1.72 30.41 18.27
N LEU A 745 0.52 30.04 17.85
CA LEU A 745 0.25 29.61 16.49
C LEU A 745 0.37 30.77 15.48
N GLN A 746 0.12 32.01 15.89
CA GLN A 746 0.14 33.15 14.97
C GLN A 746 1.56 33.43 14.49
N SER A 747 2.53 33.51 15.41
CA SER A 747 3.94 33.69 15.06
C SER A 747 4.49 32.50 14.27
N LEU A 748 4.02 31.29 14.58
CA LEU A 748 4.38 30.09 13.81
C LEU A 748 3.89 30.21 12.36
N MET A 749 2.62 30.57 12.15
CA MET A 749 2.07 30.77 10.81
C MET A 749 2.83 31.84 10.02
N LYS A 750 3.24 32.94 10.66
CA LYS A 750 4.11 33.95 10.02
C LYS A 750 5.48 33.41 9.63
N THR A 751 6.06 32.55 10.47
CA THR A 751 7.34 31.89 10.16
C THR A 751 7.21 30.92 8.99
N LEU A 752 6.18 30.07 9.00
CA LEU A 752 5.90 29.11 7.92
C LEU A 752 5.55 29.81 6.61
N GLY A 753 4.84 30.94 6.68
CA GLY A 753 4.48 31.76 5.52
C GLY A 753 5.68 32.32 4.76
N ARG A 754 6.85 32.42 5.39
CA ARG A 754 8.08 32.89 4.75
C ARG A 754 8.92 31.76 4.14
N LEU A 755 8.51 30.49 4.29
CA LEU A 755 9.27 29.37 3.74
C LEU A 755 9.17 29.34 2.20
N PRO A 756 10.30 29.34 1.49
CA PRO A 756 10.31 29.59 0.05
C PRO A 756 9.78 28.41 -0.77
N ASN A 757 9.90 27.18 -0.27
CA ASN A 757 9.59 25.96 -1.01
C ASN A 757 8.42 25.15 -0.42
N LEU A 758 7.72 25.70 0.59
CA LEU A 758 6.60 24.99 1.22
C LEU A 758 5.42 24.88 0.25
N GLN A 759 5.08 23.65 -0.13
CA GLN A 759 4.02 23.32 -1.08
C GLN A 759 2.77 22.77 -0.40
N ILE A 760 2.93 22.09 0.75
CA ILE A 760 1.85 21.41 1.44
C ILE A 760 1.90 21.77 2.92
N LEU A 761 0.81 22.36 3.43
CA LEU A 761 0.62 22.63 4.84
C LEU A 761 -0.64 21.90 5.32
N LYS A 762 -0.46 21.05 6.35
CA LYS A 762 -1.56 20.38 7.04
C LYS A 762 -1.60 20.82 8.49
N LEU A 763 -2.74 21.34 8.92
CA LEU A 763 -3.04 21.73 10.29
C LEU A 763 -4.10 20.77 10.82
N ARG A 764 -3.81 20.09 11.94
CA ARG A 764 -4.72 19.12 12.55
C ARG A 764 -4.99 19.43 14.00
N PHE A 765 -6.13 18.96 14.49
CA PHE A 765 -6.55 18.87 15.90
C PHE A 765 -6.24 20.15 16.69
N GLY A 766 -7.25 21.03 16.79
CA GLY A 766 -7.15 22.27 17.55
C GLY A 766 -8.28 22.41 18.56
N HIS A 767 -7.94 22.30 19.84
CA HIS A 767 -8.84 22.52 20.97
C HIS A 767 -8.98 24.00 21.32
N VAL A 768 -7.97 24.83 21.04
CA VAL A 768 -7.99 26.28 21.27
C VAL A 768 -8.38 27.02 19.99
N GLY A 769 -9.28 28.00 20.13
CA GLY A 769 -9.70 28.80 18.99
C GLY A 769 -8.73 29.94 18.69
N PHE A 770 -8.40 30.16 17.42
CA PHE A 770 -7.43 31.19 17.01
C PHE A 770 -7.86 31.93 15.73
N HIS A 771 -7.20 33.07 15.45
CA HIS A 771 -7.36 33.85 14.22
C HIS A 771 -6.27 33.44 13.22
N LEU A 772 -6.68 33.07 12.00
CA LEU A 772 -5.78 32.70 10.92
C LEU A 772 -5.58 33.91 9.99
N ASP A 773 -4.48 34.62 10.16
CA ASP A 773 -4.14 35.81 9.37
C ASP A 773 -2.99 35.52 8.41
N ILE A 774 -3.29 35.37 7.12
CA ILE A 774 -2.29 35.16 6.07
C ILE A 774 -2.07 36.49 5.33
N GLY A 775 -0.87 37.03 5.49
CA GLY A 775 -0.48 38.34 4.97
C GLY A 775 0.03 38.31 3.53
N ARG A 776 0.21 39.50 2.96
CA ARG A 776 0.68 39.68 1.58
C ARG A 776 2.01 38.97 1.31
N GLY A 777 2.04 38.16 0.25
CA GLY A 777 3.24 37.44 -0.20
C GLY A 777 3.63 36.24 0.68
N GLU A 778 2.85 35.92 1.71
CA GLU A 778 3.07 34.70 2.50
C GLU A 778 2.66 33.46 1.70
N PHE A 779 3.36 32.36 1.97
CA PHE A 779 3.18 31.04 1.36
C PHE A 779 3.35 31.05 -0.17
N PRO A 780 4.51 31.49 -0.69
CA PRO A 780 4.70 31.76 -2.12
C PRO A 780 4.55 30.53 -3.03
N GLN A 781 4.79 29.33 -2.50
CA GLN A 781 4.75 28.06 -3.24
C GLN A 781 3.65 27.11 -2.78
N LEU A 782 2.79 27.52 -1.84
CA LEU A 782 1.80 26.64 -1.24
C LEU A 782 0.75 26.24 -2.27
N GLN A 783 0.58 24.93 -2.47
CA GLN A 783 -0.36 24.32 -3.40
C GLN A 783 -1.52 23.65 -2.67
N VAL A 784 -1.29 23.13 -1.45
CA VAL A 784 -2.32 22.45 -0.66
C VAL A 784 -2.34 22.98 0.77
N LEU A 785 -3.50 23.47 1.19
CA LEU A 785 -3.81 23.79 2.58
C LEU A 785 -4.89 22.83 3.09
N HIS A 786 -4.58 22.06 4.12
CA HIS A 786 -5.53 21.14 4.76
C HIS A 786 -5.72 21.53 6.23
N MET A 787 -6.96 21.82 6.62
CA MET A 787 -7.39 22.09 7.98
C MET A 787 -8.31 20.97 8.49
N ASP A 788 -7.86 20.19 9.48
CA ASP A 788 -8.59 19.03 10.00
C ASP A 788 -8.87 19.19 11.50
N ARG A 789 -10.15 19.34 11.87
CA ARG A 789 -10.65 19.49 13.25
C ARG A 789 -9.95 20.59 14.05
N ILE A 790 -9.70 21.73 13.41
CA ILE A 790 -9.14 22.93 14.06
C ILE A 790 -10.23 23.98 14.32
N LYS A 791 -10.04 24.83 15.34
CA LYS A 791 -11.00 25.88 15.72
C LYS A 791 -10.59 27.26 15.21
N VAL A 792 -10.59 27.47 13.89
CA VAL A 792 -10.37 28.80 13.31
C VAL A 792 -11.59 29.67 13.59
N ARG A 793 -11.44 30.79 14.33
CA ARG A 793 -12.54 31.72 14.65
C ARG A 793 -12.75 32.76 13.56
N GLN A 794 -11.66 33.24 12.96
CA GLN A 794 -11.69 34.15 11.83
C GLN A 794 -10.52 33.79 10.92
N TRP A 795 -10.76 33.85 9.61
CA TRP A 795 -9.72 33.70 8.61
C TRP A 795 -9.65 35.00 7.81
N ARG A 796 -8.50 35.68 7.85
CA ARG A 796 -8.21 36.85 7.01
C ARG A 796 -7.15 36.51 5.98
N LEU A 797 -7.39 36.90 4.75
CA LEU A 797 -6.49 36.65 3.63
C LEU A 797 -6.21 37.95 2.89
N GLU A 798 -4.96 38.41 2.90
CA GLU A 798 -4.57 39.60 2.13
C GLU A 798 -4.39 39.28 0.65
N LYS A 799 -4.51 40.30 -0.19
CA LYS A 799 -4.25 40.21 -1.63
C LYS A 799 -2.82 39.71 -1.90
N ASP A 800 -2.67 38.84 -2.89
CA ASP A 800 -1.41 38.19 -3.30
C ASP A 800 -0.86 37.11 -2.32
N ALA A 801 -1.60 36.76 -1.26
CA ALA A 801 -1.25 35.61 -0.41
C ALA A 801 -1.49 34.27 -1.12
N MET A 802 -0.69 33.24 -0.81
CA MET A 802 -0.79 31.87 -1.35
C MET A 802 -1.04 31.80 -2.88
N PRO A 803 -0.23 32.46 -3.72
CA PRO A 803 -0.54 32.65 -5.15
C PRO A 803 -0.61 31.37 -5.98
N ARG A 804 -0.13 30.23 -5.45
CA ARG A 804 -0.11 28.93 -6.14
C ARG A 804 -1.07 27.91 -5.52
N LEU A 805 -1.97 28.33 -4.64
CA LEU A 805 -2.91 27.43 -3.97
C LEU A 805 -3.83 26.75 -4.99
N ARG A 806 -3.85 25.42 -4.99
CA ARG A 806 -4.67 24.60 -5.88
C ARG A 806 -5.79 23.89 -5.15
N HIS A 807 -5.50 23.38 -3.95
CA HIS A 807 -6.46 22.60 -3.16
C HIS A 807 -6.58 23.15 -1.74
N LEU A 808 -7.80 23.46 -1.35
CA LEU A 808 -8.18 23.78 0.02
C LEU A 808 -9.08 22.68 0.56
N VAL A 809 -8.66 22.05 1.64
CA VAL A 809 -9.41 20.98 2.31
C VAL A 809 -9.71 21.40 3.74
N ILE A 810 -10.98 21.40 4.11
CA ILE A 810 -11.47 21.77 5.43
C ILE A 810 -12.33 20.61 5.94
N ASN A 811 -11.93 19.99 7.04
CA ASN A 811 -12.65 18.87 7.65
C ASN A 811 -12.99 19.17 9.10
N GLY A 812 -14.27 19.20 9.46
CA GLY A 812 -14.73 19.28 10.85
C GLY A 812 -14.25 20.51 11.61
N CYS A 813 -14.05 21.66 10.93
CA CYS A 813 -13.63 22.92 11.55
C CYS A 813 -14.84 23.69 12.10
N SER A 814 -15.33 23.28 13.27
CA SER A 814 -16.65 23.69 13.82
C SER A 814 -16.79 25.17 14.22
N LYS A 815 -15.70 25.93 14.30
CA LYS A 815 -15.71 27.36 14.64
C LYS A 815 -15.51 28.29 13.45
N LEU A 816 -15.23 27.74 12.27
CA LEU A 816 -15.10 28.52 11.06
C LEU A 816 -16.51 28.83 10.55
N SER A 817 -16.86 30.11 10.45
CA SER A 817 -18.18 30.59 10.04
C SER A 817 -18.24 31.00 8.57
N GLU A 818 -17.13 31.46 8.00
CA GLU A 818 -17.04 31.97 6.62
C GLU A 818 -15.64 31.75 6.04
N LEU A 819 -15.53 31.77 4.70
CA LEU A 819 -14.26 31.76 3.97
C LEU A 819 -13.96 33.15 3.41
N PRO A 820 -12.68 33.60 3.40
CA PRO A 820 -12.30 34.89 2.79
C PRO A 820 -12.74 35.02 1.33
N GLU A 821 -13.28 36.18 0.95
CA GLU A 821 -13.73 36.43 -0.43
C GLU A 821 -12.57 36.37 -1.44
N GLU A 822 -11.36 36.73 -1.00
CA GLU A 822 -10.14 36.74 -1.80
C GLU A 822 -9.81 35.35 -2.36
N LEU A 823 -10.18 34.27 -1.67
CA LEU A 823 -9.95 32.89 -2.14
C LEU A 823 -10.62 32.65 -3.51
N TRP A 824 -11.83 33.18 -3.70
CA TRP A 824 -12.60 32.98 -4.93
C TRP A 824 -12.08 33.81 -6.10
N SER A 825 -11.17 34.75 -5.85
CA SER A 825 -10.49 35.52 -6.90
C SER A 825 -9.20 34.87 -7.40
N MET A 826 -8.74 33.78 -6.76
CA MET A 826 -7.50 33.10 -7.11
C MET A 826 -7.59 32.36 -8.45
N THR A 827 -6.57 32.51 -9.30
CA THR A 827 -6.53 31.84 -10.62
C THR A 827 -6.00 30.41 -10.56
N ALA A 828 -5.21 30.08 -9.54
CA ALA A 828 -4.61 28.76 -9.39
C ALA A 828 -5.53 27.75 -8.67
N LEU A 829 -6.57 28.23 -7.98
CA LEU A 829 -7.45 27.42 -7.14
C LEU A 829 -8.31 26.49 -8.02
N ARG A 830 -8.25 25.19 -7.73
CA ARG A 830 -8.93 24.13 -8.48
C ARG A 830 -10.01 23.43 -7.67
N LEU A 831 -9.77 23.24 -6.38
CA LEU A 831 -10.69 22.51 -5.51
C LEU A 831 -10.79 23.17 -4.14
N VAL A 832 -12.01 23.38 -3.68
CA VAL A 832 -12.36 23.65 -2.28
C VAL A 832 -13.26 22.53 -1.81
N HIS A 833 -12.79 21.74 -0.86
CA HIS A 833 -13.58 20.66 -0.25
C HIS A 833 -13.80 20.96 1.23
N VAL A 834 -15.06 21.13 1.61
CA VAL A 834 -15.50 21.31 2.98
C VAL A 834 -16.30 20.11 3.44
N SER A 835 -15.75 19.34 4.37
CA SER A 835 -16.42 18.21 5.02
C SER A 835 -16.81 18.57 6.46
N ARG A 836 -18.02 18.19 6.86
CA ARG A 836 -18.61 18.50 8.18
C ARG A 836 -18.50 20.00 8.53
N PRO A 837 -19.04 20.90 7.68
CA PRO A 837 -19.03 22.34 7.95
C PRO A 837 -19.82 22.68 9.23
N SER A 838 -19.53 23.82 9.83
CA SER A 838 -20.45 24.45 10.77
C SER A 838 -21.74 24.87 10.03
N GLU A 839 -22.85 25.05 10.75
CA GLU A 839 -24.10 25.49 10.14
C GLU A 839 -23.96 26.86 9.46
N GLU A 840 -23.22 27.77 10.10
CA GLU A 840 -22.90 29.09 9.57
C GLU A 840 -22.09 29.00 8.26
N LEU A 841 -21.03 28.17 8.25
CA LEU A 841 -20.19 27.96 7.06
C LEU A 841 -20.98 27.32 5.93
N ALA A 842 -21.78 26.30 6.24
CA ALA A 842 -22.65 25.65 5.24
C ALA A 842 -23.61 26.66 4.61
N ASN A 843 -24.20 27.55 5.42
CA ASN A 843 -25.09 28.60 4.92
C ASN A 843 -24.35 29.65 4.08
N SER A 844 -23.15 30.06 4.49
CA SER A 844 -22.33 31.02 3.72
C SER A 844 -21.94 30.47 2.34
N LEU A 845 -21.68 29.17 2.23
CA LEU A 845 -21.23 28.53 1.00
C LEU A 845 -22.35 28.19 0.01
N LYS A 846 -23.63 28.22 0.43
CA LYS A 846 -24.78 27.88 -0.45
C LYS A 846 -24.88 28.78 -1.69
N ASN A 847 -24.49 30.04 -1.55
CA ASN A 847 -24.65 31.06 -2.59
C ASN A 847 -23.32 31.47 -3.24
N VAL A 848 -22.24 30.73 -2.96
CA VAL A 848 -20.94 31.02 -3.55
C VAL A 848 -20.87 30.38 -4.94
N GLU A 849 -20.60 31.19 -5.95
CA GLU A 849 -20.24 30.72 -7.29
C GLU A 849 -18.71 30.73 -7.44
N PRO A 850 -18.04 29.56 -7.46
CA PRO A 850 -16.61 29.50 -7.67
C PRO A 850 -16.23 30.05 -9.05
N ARG A 851 -15.23 30.92 -9.11
CA ARG A 851 -14.70 31.44 -10.38
C ARG A 851 -13.58 30.54 -10.93
N ASN A 852 -13.18 30.75 -12.19
CA ASN A 852 -12.00 30.13 -12.82
C ASN A 852 -12.00 28.59 -12.91
N GLY A 853 -13.18 27.95 -12.90
CA GLY A 853 -13.30 26.49 -12.98
C GLY A 853 -12.92 25.75 -11.70
N CYS A 854 -12.95 26.44 -10.55
CA CYS A 854 -12.78 25.82 -9.25
C CYS A 854 -14.00 24.94 -8.89
N LYS A 855 -13.80 23.70 -8.46
CA LYS A 855 -14.85 22.80 -7.96
C LYS A 855 -15.04 23.04 -6.45
N LEU A 856 -16.28 23.28 -6.02
CA LEU A 856 -16.65 23.34 -4.60
C LEU A 856 -17.41 22.07 -4.22
N ILE A 857 -16.90 21.34 -3.24
CA ILE A 857 -17.51 20.11 -2.71
C ILE A 857 -17.85 20.34 -1.24
N ILE A 858 -19.10 20.13 -0.87
CA ILE A 858 -19.56 20.19 0.52
C ILE A 858 -20.13 18.82 0.88
N SER A 859 -19.60 18.18 1.93
CA SER A 859 -20.01 16.82 2.33
C SER A 859 -20.22 16.69 3.84
N ASN A 860 -21.24 15.95 4.27
CA ASN A 860 -21.44 15.64 5.70
C ASN A 860 -20.66 14.38 6.16
N ALA A 861 -20.18 13.58 5.21
CA ALA A 861 -19.31 12.44 5.49
C ALA A 861 -17.87 12.89 5.80
N PRO A 862 -17.14 12.19 6.69
CA PRO A 862 -15.70 12.40 6.84
C PRO A 862 -15.00 12.12 5.50
N GLU A 863 -14.05 12.96 5.14
CA GLU A 863 -13.16 12.65 4.02
C GLU A 863 -12.41 11.33 4.26
N LEU A 864 -12.22 10.57 3.17
CA LEU A 864 -11.34 9.42 3.09
C LEU A 864 -9.85 9.83 3.12
N TRP A 865 -9.47 11.11 3.29
CA TRP A 865 -8.08 11.56 3.33
C TRP A 865 -7.46 11.48 4.74
N THR A 866 -7.72 10.43 5.51
CA THR A 866 -7.25 10.29 6.89
C THR A 866 -5.80 9.79 6.96
N ASP A 867 -4.90 10.67 7.41
CA ASP A 867 -3.41 10.66 7.38
C ASP A 867 -2.63 9.52 8.04
#